data_AF-A0A1M5TFP1-F1
#
_entry.id   AF-A0A1M5TFP1-F1
#
_cell.length_a   1.000
_cell.length_b   1.000
_cell.length_c   1.000
_cell.angle_alpha   90.00
_cell.angle_beta   90.00
_cell.angle_gamma   90.00
#
_symmetry.space_group_name_H-M   'P 1'
#
loop_
_entity.id
_entity.type
_entity.pdbx_description
1 polymer ?
#
loop_
_entity_poly.entity_id
_entity_poly.type
_entity_poly.pdbx_seq_one_letter_code
_entity_poly.pdbx_strand_id
1 'polypeptide(L)'
;MKLTRRDFIHAGCAAGAVTLLATPISRRAEAAIDGLSSGNPNRVTLNVSPTSWANLAKGFGFNVPPNIADSNGYPTSTPPANIGANPAWAAGYTGPVVWKWQGRASMQLSPAAIIWSGGQYVAGVAPLVKGDVGGNFSIIDKSNPRVVFSFGYNIQNLSQSSALDGSGQHVIRLRTKPNYLAQYVGGTNTGSISGTTLTTASSANIAVRLTLTGSGVVAGTTIVSGSGTTWQVNIPQTVSSTTLQFAHPGPTVTIANQTGQAGVTGTWASHVVDAQNMDLVGTVWNPSDPYSGPSGHALSNLNGIDAAYILAQGKFSGFSNLVICKAANESLVDAGQITAPDLIEQYKYLMNHETAPYSQRGWLRFMDVSGVQGSYECDFANRMPAGYISYTNSTNYFPPAYWAGPLANSGGDAYTCSNPQASGSEAYADLEIVQGAFNTTNAEANPTLNVGGRGAAPIFDFTTNPNIFRISVPAASAGLKMLWTFSAPWLNGGAPYVFTYTTVANDTASVAALNGNLVKALIADTTLATAKVVFGNSGQVTAYPRTAQAGALTIAYTSGPAICTMTRIDPSTFTAGGTATLIYSQILGGWICRAGGLVVSIPFEAIVELCNQVGAHCWFNWPVHTKGAFITAATNFFGDNTTGLTQGLRFGTEVGNELWNFSQVPFGFCQYLGCAMGFPSGGEQPQWSWGALRTVQYAAVSRAAWTGKGRSFSDHYILQMNRYAEAFANQNFEQYGFKGQLLTTSNSIYASYGGLGGGAGSDYSTSPNRPVDLITATGIAGYWLSDYIRSTSYSNDTIIFGTVSDNAQWLQAARDYANGLTLQAFNSLVSLFRLQRPGLDANSQANWTIFARHLSNLESVISAYDNISGRATNGVNPKIGILHYEGAPQWSFSTNVINGTNNASDSESLNALTYRIGNGGTTPGNVSVPGLNWDVSAYTLSGTNSASEMAQMCLNMLQGWKLDIDHTGAAANTGSYKTMIKTYYYQALKTASAPSGRENHPAQFSYQNTTWGLFPVAYQFGNQYASYDAIHEWNA
;
A
#
# COMPACT_ATOMS: atom_id res chain seq x y z
N MET A 1 -35.47 -3.00 40.93
CA MET A 1 -34.62 -4.20 41.09
C MET A 1 -33.37 -3.81 41.90
N LYS A 2 -32.80 -4.70 42.72
CA LYS A 2 -31.53 -4.46 43.45
C LYS A 2 -30.50 -5.50 43.02
N LEU A 3 -29.29 -5.06 42.71
CA LEU A 3 -28.06 -5.87 42.65
C LEU A 3 -26.90 -5.04 43.22
N THR A 4 -25.83 -5.69 43.69
CA THR A 4 -24.79 -5.05 44.50
C THR A 4 -23.40 -5.66 44.27
N ARG A 5 -22.40 -4.77 44.17
CA ARG A 5 -20.97 -4.91 44.55
C ARG A 5 -20.26 -6.25 44.25
N ARG A 6 -19.13 -6.15 43.52
CA ARG A 6 -18.38 -7.20 42.78
C ARG A 6 -18.98 -7.48 41.39
N ASP A 7 -18.22 -7.59 40.30
CA ASP A 7 -16.76 -7.45 40.12
C ASP A 7 -16.42 -6.60 38.88
N PHE A 8 -15.30 -5.85 38.96
CA PHE A 8 -14.47 -5.53 37.80
C PHE A 8 -13.06 -5.17 38.30
N ILE A 9 -12.02 -5.70 37.64
CA ILE A 9 -10.62 -5.57 38.04
C ILE A 9 -9.79 -4.99 36.89
N HIS A 10 -8.84 -4.12 37.27
CA HIS A 10 -7.73 -3.57 36.48
C HIS A 10 -7.99 -2.75 35.19
N ALA A 11 -7.74 -1.45 35.35
CA ALA A 11 -6.68 -0.71 34.65
C ALA A 11 -6.59 -0.81 33.11
N GLY A 12 -7.21 0.17 32.45
CA GLY A 12 -6.96 0.57 31.07
C GLY A 12 -7.66 1.90 30.81
N CYS A 13 -6.92 3.01 30.70
CA CYS A 13 -7.50 4.36 30.79
C CYS A 13 -8.55 4.66 29.71
N ALA A 14 -9.66 5.28 30.09
CA ALA A 14 -10.80 5.52 29.23
C ALA A 14 -10.57 6.63 28.18
N ALA A 15 -11.18 6.46 27.00
CA ALA A 15 -11.44 7.57 26.10
C ALA A 15 -12.53 8.50 26.68
N GLY A 16 -12.43 9.79 26.40
CA GLY A 16 -13.30 10.80 27.03
C GLY A 16 -13.27 12.17 26.35
N ALA A 17 -13.15 12.21 25.01
CA ALA A 17 -13.36 13.45 24.26
C ALA A 17 -14.82 13.91 24.44
N VAL A 18 -15.02 15.20 24.75
CA VAL A 18 -16.35 15.75 25.05
C VAL A 18 -17.21 15.76 23.79
N THR A 19 -18.21 14.88 23.73
CA THR A 19 -19.21 14.88 22.67
C THR A 19 -20.17 16.06 22.88
N LEU A 20 -20.24 16.98 21.92
CA LEU A 20 -21.25 18.04 21.89
C LEU A 20 -22.61 17.47 21.45
N LEU A 21 -23.27 16.73 22.34
CA LEU A 21 -24.67 16.31 22.14
C LEU A 21 -25.63 17.39 22.65
N ALA A 22 -26.40 17.96 21.72
CA ALA A 22 -27.46 18.90 22.04
C ALA A 22 -28.67 18.17 22.65
N THR A 23 -28.86 18.24 23.97
CA THR A 23 -30.15 17.99 24.63
C THR A 23 -30.33 18.89 25.86
N PRO A 24 -31.56 19.37 26.16
CA PRO A 24 -31.76 20.49 27.07
C PRO A 24 -31.97 20.07 28.54
N ILE A 25 -30.88 19.91 29.30
CA ILE A 25 -30.95 19.96 30.78
C ILE A 25 -29.98 21.03 31.29
N SER A 26 -30.47 21.87 32.20
CA SER A 26 -29.88 23.19 32.46
C SER A 26 -28.71 23.20 33.45
N ARG A 27 -27.70 24.03 33.15
CA ARG A 27 -26.71 24.60 34.09
C ARG A 27 -25.69 23.63 34.72
N ARG A 28 -24.58 23.38 34.01
CA ARG A 28 -23.23 23.89 34.38
C ARG A 28 -22.15 23.33 33.45
N ALA A 29 -21.28 24.21 32.95
CA ALA A 29 -19.94 23.86 32.50
C ALA A 29 -18.97 24.50 33.50
N GLU A 30 -18.13 23.70 34.14
CA GLU A 30 -17.20 24.17 35.18
C GLU A 30 -15.77 23.98 34.67
N ALA A 31 -15.07 25.10 34.46
CA ALA A 31 -13.68 25.14 34.01
C ALA A 31 -12.82 25.77 35.10
N ALA A 32 -11.88 24.99 35.64
CA ALA A 32 -10.91 25.44 36.63
C ALA A 32 -9.49 25.40 36.05
N ILE A 33 -8.70 26.42 36.38
CA ILE A 33 -7.28 26.57 36.00
C ILE A 33 -6.56 27.11 37.24
N ASP A 34 -5.45 26.50 37.64
CA ASP A 34 -4.59 26.99 38.71
C ASP A 34 -3.13 26.53 38.52
N GLY A 35 -2.17 27.23 39.13
CA GLY A 35 -0.75 26.86 39.20
C GLY A 35 0.13 27.25 38.00
N LEU A 36 1.00 28.25 38.17
CA LEU A 36 2.09 28.58 37.24
C LEU A 36 3.37 27.80 37.59
N SER A 37 4.03 27.19 36.59
CA SER A 37 5.40 26.68 36.71
C SER A 37 6.39 27.57 35.94
N SER A 38 7.43 28.06 36.61
CA SER A 38 8.33 29.13 36.15
C SER A 38 9.39 28.69 35.13
N GLY A 39 9.01 27.92 34.10
CA GLY A 39 9.96 27.29 33.17
C GLY A 39 9.61 27.29 31.68
N ASN A 40 8.38 27.66 31.27
CA ASN A 40 8.02 27.70 29.85
C ASN A 40 6.90 28.75 29.58
N PRO A 41 7.20 29.91 28.98
CA PRO A 41 6.25 31.02 28.88
C PRO A 41 5.10 30.79 27.89
N ASN A 42 5.23 29.82 26.97
CA ASN A 42 4.31 29.65 25.83
C ASN A 42 3.42 28.39 25.92
N ARG A 43 3.34 27.70 27.07
CA ARG A 43 2.52 26.48 27.20
C ARG A 43 2.01 26.23 28.62
N VAL A 44 0.68 26.19 28.80
CA VAL A 44 0.07 25.55 29.97
C VAL A 44 0.14 24.02 29.75
N THR A 45 0.76 23.30 30.68
CA THR A 45 0.93 21.84 30.59
C THR A 45 0.44 21.17 31.87
N LEU A 46 -0.54 20.26 31.75
CA LEU A 46 -1.02 19.42 32.85
C LEU A 46 0.00 18.31 33.15
N ASN A 47 0.93 18.57 34.07
CA ASN A 47 1.84 17.57 34.62
C ASN A 47 1.44 17.20 36.06
N VAL A 48 0.65 16.14 36.22
CA VAL A 48 0.43 15.52 37.53
C VAL A 48 1.62 14.61 37.85
N SER A 49 2.70 15.18 38.40
CA SER A 49 3.80 14.36 38.91
C SER A 49 3.32 13.55 40.12
N PRO A 50 3.57 12.23 40.20
CA PRO A 50 3.21 11.42 41.36
C PRO A 50 4.05 11.74 42.63
N THR A 51 5.02 12.65 42.55
CA THR A 51 6.02 12.91 43.60
C THR A 51 5.90 14.26 44.33
N SER A 52 5.00 15.16 43.92
CA SER A 52 4.94 16.53 44.45
C SER A 52 3.70 16.77 45.30
N TRP A 53 3.87 17.03 46.60
CA TRP A 53 2.77 17.07 47.56
C TRP A 53 2.17 18.48 47.75
N ALA A 54 0.85 18.59 47.58
CA ALA A 54 0.03 19.68 48.09
C ALA A 54 -0.80 19.17 49.28
N ASN A 55 -0.94 19.98 50.33
CA ASN A 55 -1.00 19.45 51.69
C ASN A 55 -2.31 19.86 52.47
N LEU A 56 -3.11 18.88 52.99
CA LEU A 56 -4.12 18.77 54.13
C LEU A 56 -5.47 18.00 53.86
N ALA A 57 -5.93 16.95 54.61
CA ALA A 57 -5.55 16.44 55.96
C ALA A 57 -5.72 14.94 56.37
N LYS A 58 -4.80 14.46 57.25
CA LYS A 58 -5.06 13.47 58.33
C LYS A 58 -4.03 13.50 59.48
N GLY A 59 -4.49 13.57 60.74
CA GLY A 59 -3.67 13.43 61.96
C GLY A 59 -3.42 14.75 62.72
N PHE A 60 -4.44 15.26 63.41
CA PHE A 60 -4.35 16.54 64.14
C PHE A 60 -3.93 16.37 65.60
N GLY A 61 -2.91 17.11 66.02
CA GLY A 61 -2.62 17.41 67.43
C GLY A 61 -2.53 18.93 67.61
N PHE A 62 -3.56 19.55 68.21
CA PHE A 62 -3.58 20.99 68.45
C PHE A 62 -3.00 21.30 69.83
N ASN A 63 -1.79 21.88 69.88
CA ASN A 63 -1.22 22.37 71.14
C ASN A 63 -1.72 23.79 71.43
N VAL A 64 -3.02 23.91 71.73
CA VAL A 64 -3.67 25.20 72.08
C VAL A 64 -3.20 25.61 73.47
N PRO A 65 -2.63 26.82 73.66
CA PRO A 65 -2.26 27.31 75.00
C PRO A 65 -3.48 27.28 75.95
N PRO A 66 -3.41 26.66 77.14
CA PRO A 66 -4.58 26.46 78.00
C PRO A 66 -5.31 27.75 78.41
N ASN A 67 -4.61 28.88 78.44
CA ASN A 67 -5.17 30.20 78.74
C ASN A 67 -6.06 30.79 77.63
N ILE A 68 -6.13 30.15 76.46
CA ILE A 68 -7.04 30.51 75.36
C ILE A 68 -7.91 29.33 74.89
N ALA A 69 -7.94 28.23 75.63
CA ALA A 69 -8.76 27.05 75.32
C ALA A 69 -10.11 27.07 76.09
N ASP A 70 -11.15 26.49 75.51
CA ASP A 70 -12.39 26.16 76.22
C ASP A 70 -12.23 24.83 77.01
N SER A 71 -13.28 24.42 77.73
CA SER A 71 -13.29 23.16 78.49
C SER A 71 -13.11 21.89 77.64
N ASN A 72 -13.13 22.00 76.32
CA ASN A 72 -12.99 20.91 75.35
C ASN A 72 -11.67 20.98 74.56
N GLY A 73 -10.82 21.98 74.83
CA GLY A 73 -9.53 22.18 74.15
C GLY A 73 -9.59 23.04 72.87
N TYR A 74 -10.72 23.67 72.55
CA TYR A 74 -10.85 24.53 71.35
C TYR A 74 -10.49 26.00 71.66
N PRO A 75 -9.85 26.73 70.73
CA PRO A 75 -9.47 28.12 70.94
C PRO A 75 -10.69 29.05 71.06
N THR A 76 -10.76 29.81 72.16
CA THR A 76 -11.76 30.86 72.41
C THR A 76 -11.34 32.22 71.83
N SER A 77 -10.04 32.41 71.60
CA SER A 77 -9.45 33.56 70.91
C SER A 77 -8.36 33.11 69.93
N THR A 78 -7.99 33.99 68.99
CA THR A 78 -6.92 33.74 68.00
C THR A 78 -5.62 33.28 68.68
N PRO A 79 -5.02 32.15 68.24
CA PRO A 79 -3.73 31.70 68.74
C PRO A 79 -2.61 32.75 68.53
N PRO A 80 -1.72 32.99 69.51
CA PRO A 80 -0.66 34.01 69.42
C PRO A 80 0.51 33.61 68.50
N ALA A 81 0.49 32.41 67.93
CA ALA A 81 1.49 31.91 66.98
C ALA A 81 0.84 30.96 65.97
N ASN A 82 1.47 30.81 64.80
CA ASN A 82 1.00 29.89 63.75
C ASN A 82 1.03 28.44 64.25
N ILE A 83 -0.11 27.74 64.17
CA ILE A 83 -0.18 26.29 64.40
C ILE A 83 0.47 25.60 63.19
N GLY A 84 1.54 24.85 63.43
CA GLY A 84 2.55 24.51 62.42
C GLY A 84 2.24 23.32 61.50
N ALA A 85 3.08 23.23 60.45
CA ALA A 85 3.03 22.31 59.31
C ALA A 85 1.79 22.49 58.40
N ASN A 86 1.98 22.34 57.09
CA ASN A 86 0.86 22.15 56.17
C ASN A 86 0.50 20.65 56.15
N PRO A 87 -0.68 20.25 56.65
CA PRO A 87 -1.56 18.50 56.37
C PRO A 87 -1.34 17.70 55.02
N ALA A 88 -2.01 16.58 54.60
CA ALA A 88 -1.95 16.00 53.19
C ALA A 88 -3.32 15.90 52.39
N TRP A 89 -3.46 16.40 51.13
CA TRP A 89 -4.72 16.39 50.28
C TRP A 89 -4.92 15.08 49.49
N ALA A 90 -6.13 14.84 48.95
CA ALA A 90 -6.44 13.67 48.10
C ALA A 90 -6.26 13.97 46.58
N ALA A 91 -5.56 13.08 45.87
CA ALA A 91 -5.28 13.22 44.44
C ALA A 91 -6.55 13.18 43.57
N GLY A 92 -6.62 14.05 42.56
CA GLY A 92 -7.73 14.10 41.59
C GLY A 92 -9.04 14.73 42.09
N TYR A 93 -9.09 15.28 43.31
CA TYR A 93 -10.31 15.92 43.81
C TYR A 93 -10.52 17.32 43.20
N THR A 94 -11.53 17.44 42.32
CA THR A 94 -11.92 18.69 41.64
C THR A 94 -13.16 19.37 42.24
N GLY A 95 -13.73 18.80 43.32
CA GLY A 95 -14.99 19.27 43.90
C GLY A 95 -14.86 20.48 44.86
N PRO A 96 -15.98 20.99 45.39
CA PRO A 96 -15.98 22.05 46.39
C PRO A 96 -15.45 21.62 47.77
N VAL A 97 -14.42 22.32 48.24
CA VAL A 97 -13.91 22.25 49.61
C VAL A 97 -14.93 22.83 50.58
N VAL A 98 -15.11 22.20 51.75
CA VAL A 98 -15.93 22.73 52.86
C VAL A 98 -15.02 23.02 54.05
N TRP A 99 -14.61 24.28 54.22
CA TRP A 99 -14.01 24.71 55.48
C TRP A 99 -15.09 25.05 56.49
N LYS A 100 -15.01 24.46 57.68
CA LYS A 100 -15.91 24.73 58.80
C LYS A 100 -15.12 24.68 60.11
N TRP A 101 -15.46 25.56 61.04
CA TRP A 101 -14.92 25.55 62.39
C TRP A 101 -16.04 25.72 63.42
N GLN A 102 -15.80 25.25 64.64
CA GLN A 102 -16.68 25.44 65.81
C GLN A 102 -15.87 26.14 66.90
N GLY A 103 -16.40 27.23 67.46
CA GLY A 103 -15.60 28.23 68.16
C GLY A 103 -15.20 29.38 67.22
N ARG A 104 -14.09 30.06 67.52
CA ARG A 104 -13.67 31.29 66.81
C ARG A 104 -12.39 31.04 66.01
N ALA A 105 -12.40 31.33 64.70
CA ALA A 105 -11.25 31.06 63.83
C ALA A 105 -11.21 31.93 62.56
N SER A 106 -10.01 32.04 61.99
CA SER A 106 -9.69 32.58 60.67
C SER A 106 -8.77 31.62 59.90
N MET A 107 -8.73 31.72 58.57
CA MET A 107 -7.80 30.96 57.73
C MET A 107 -7.42 31.76 56.49
N GLN A 108 -6.13 31.88 56.19
CA GLN A 108 -5.67 32.41 54.90
C GLN A 108 -5.31 31.25 53.96
N LEU A 109 -5.69 31.38 52.69
CA LEU A 109 -5.38 30.43 51.61
C LEU A 109 -4.71 31.18 50.46
N SER A 110 -3.78 30.51 49.76
CA SER A 110 -2.84 31.13 48.83
C SER A 110 -3.02 30.84 47.32
N PRO A 111 -4.13 30.22 46.86
CA PRO A 111 -4.61 30.39 45.49
C PRO A 111 -5.95 31.15 45.44
N ALA A 112 -6.30 31.62 44.24
CA ALA A 112 -7.60 32.22 43.95
C ALA A 112 -8.75 31.20 44.07
N ALA A 113 -9.93 31.64 44.47
CA ALA A 113 -11.06 30.73 44.70
C ALA A 113 -12.44 31.29 44.35
N ILE A 114 -13.28 30.41 43.80
CA ILE A 114 -14.73 30.58 43.63
C ILE A 114 -15.40 30.18 44.95
N ILE A 115 -15.99 31.15 45.67
CA ILE A 115 -16.78 30.90 46.87
C ILE A 115 -18.21 30.50 46.47
N TRP A 116 -18.62 29.29 46.86
CA TRP A 116 -19.93 28.70 46.58
C TRP A 116 -20.97 28.92 47.69
N SER A 117 -20.54 29.12 48.94
CA SER A 117 -21.36 29.58 50.05
C SER A 117 -20.48 30.11 51.19
N GLY A 118 -21.00 31.01 52.01
CA GLY A 118 -20.27 31.55 53.16
C GLY A 118 -19.40 32.77 52.86
N GLY A 119 -19.61 33.46 51.73
CA GLY A 119 -18.88 34.67 51.35
C GLY A 119 -18.86 35.76 52.44
N GLN A 120 -19.87 35.84 53.32
CA GLN A 120 -19.87 36.76 54.46
C GLN A 120 -18.79 36.48 55.52
N TYR A 121 -18.11 35.33 55.43
CA TYR A 121 -16.93 34.98 56.23
C TYR A 121 -15.62 35.22 55.47
N VAL A 122 -15.61 35.78 54.25
CA VAL A 122 -14.41 35.91 53.42
C VAL A 122 -14.10 37.39 53.14
N ALA A 123 -12.85 37.81 53.38
CA ALA A 123 -12.38 39.15 53.06
C ALA A 123 -12.47 39.43 51.55
N GLY A 124 -12.95 40.62 51.19
CA GLY A 124 -13.09 41.07 49.79
C GLY A 124 -14.33 40.54 49.06
N VAL A 125 -15.05 39.54 49.60
CA VAL A 125 -16.33 39.09 49.03
C VAL A 125 -17.44 40.00 49.53
N ALA A 126 -18.05 40.76 48.60
CA ALA A 126 -19.24 41.56 48.89
C ALA A 126 -20.38 40.65 49.45
N PRO A 127 -21.25 41.14 50.35
CA PRO A 127 -21.86 40.32 51.41
C PRO A 127 -22.93 39.28 51.01
N LEU A 128 -23.06 38.92 49.73
CA LEU A 128 -24.10 38.02 49.21
C LEU A 128 -23.56 36.63 48.81
N VAL A 129 -23.00 35.92 49.79
CA VAL A 129 -22.85 34.45 49.87
C VAL A 129 -21.90 33.78 48.86
N LYS A 130 -21.77 34.25 47.61
CA LYS A 130 -21.03 33.62 46.51
C LYS A 130 -20.29 34.65 45.65
N GLY A 131 -19.16 34.25 45.06
CA GLY A 131 -18.34 35.09 44.19
C GLY A 131 -16.89 34.59 44.16
N ASP A 132 -16.10 35.05 43.19
CA ASP A 132 -14.66 34.71 43.09
C ASP A 132 -13.76 35.74 43.77
N VAL A 133 -12.63 35.27 44.32
CA VAL A 133 -11.58 36.07 44.93
C VAL A 133 -10.26 35.79 44.22
N GLY A 134 -9.64 36.84 43.66
CA GLY A 134 -8.34 36.74 43.01
C GLY A 134 -7.18 36.83 44.01
N GLY A 135 -6.21 35.93 43.89
CA GLY A 135 -5.07 35.83 44.82
C GLY A 135 -5.46 35.29 46.19
N ASN A 136 -4.64 35.58 47.20
CA ASN A 136 -4.78 35.01 48.54
C ASN A 136 -6.06 35.50 49.24
N PHE A 137 -7.02 34.60 49.48
CA PHE A 137 -8.24 34.93 50.21
C PHE A 137 -8.11 34.58 51.71
N SER A 138 -8.73 35.41 52.55
CA SER A 138 -8.75 35.21 54.00
C SER A 138 -10.17 34.99 54.47
N ILE A 139 -10.44 33.82 55.04
CA ILE A 139 -11.63 33.57 55.84
C ILE A 139 -11.43 34.32 57.17
N ILE A 140 -12.21 35.38 57.38
CA ILE A 140 -12.02 36.33 58.48
C ILE A 140 -12.46 35.78 59.82
N ASP A 141 -11.82 36.26 60.88
CA ASP A 141 -12.08 35.89 62.26
C ASP A 141 -13.55 36.10 62.65
N LYS A 142 -14.28 34.98 62.81
CA LYS A 142 -15.70 34.91 63.16
C LYS A 142 -15.99 33.69 64.02
N SER A 143 -17.16 33.70 64.67
CA SER A 143 -17.69 32.54 65.40
C SER A 143 -18.40 31.58 64.45
N ASN A 144 -18.14 30.28 64.62
CA ASN A 144 -18.69 29.16 63.85
C ASN A 144 -18.70 29.35 62.32
N PRO A 145 -17.59 29.80 61.69
CA PRO A 145 -17.56 30.10 60.27
C PRO A 145 -17.64 28.83 59.42
N ARG A 146 -18.36 28.94 58.30
CA ARG A 146 -18.45 27.88 57.28
C ARG A 146 -18.38 28.48 55.88
N VAL A 147 -17.33 28.13 55.14
CA VAL A 147 -17.13 28.53 53.74
C VAL A 147 -17.06 27.29 52.86
N VAL A 148 -17.70 27.35 51.70
CA VAL A 148 -17.57 26.33 50.65
C VAL A 148 -16.96 27.00 49.44
N PHE A 149 -15.89 26.45 48.89
CA PHE A 149 -15.15 27.06 47.78
C PHE A 149 -14.47 26.02 46.87
N SER A 150 -14.16 26.40 45.64
CA SER A 150 -13.24 25.68 44.74
C SER A 150 -12.13 26.62 44.31
N PHE A 151 -10.92 26.13 44.03
CA PHE A 151 -9.87 26.97 43.46
C PHE A 151 -10.17 27.31 41.99
N GLY A 152 -9.84 28.54 41.55
CA GLY A 152 -10.16 29.06 40.22
C GLY A 152 -10.97 30.37 40.23
N TYR A 153 -11.56 30.72 39.08
CA TYR A 153 -12.24 32.00 38.80
C TYR A 153 -13.58 31.80 38.06
N ASN A 154 -14.51 32.74 38.19
CA ASN A 154 -15.73 32.73 37.38
C ASN A 154 -15.49 33.35 36.00
N ILE A 155 -15.89 32.67 34.92
CA ILE A 155 -15.91 33.25 33.57
C ILE A 155 -17.12 34.18 33.46
N GLN A 156 -16.90 35.50 33.52
CA GLN A 156 -18.01 36.47 33.62
C GLN A 156 -18.68 36.83 32.29
N ASN A 157 -18.02 36.66 31.14
CA ASN A 157 -18.64 36.88 29.81
C ASN A 157 -17.88 36.15 28.69
N LEU A 158 -18.55 35.86 27.57
CA LEU A 158 -18.01 35.28 26.34
C LEU A 158 -18.47 36.12 25.14
N SER A 159 -17.59 36.96 24.59
CA SER A 159 -17.90 37.76 23.39
C SER A 159 -17.73 36.94 22.11
N GLN A 160 -18.67 37.03 21.17
CA GLN A 160 -18.50 36.49 19.81
C GLN A 160 -17.26 37.07 19.12
N SER A 161 -16.64 36.27 18.24
CA SER A 161 -15.60 36.72 17.32
C SER A 161 -16.23 37.50 16.16
N SER A 162 -15.50 38.47 15.60
CA SER A 162 -15.89 39.19 14.38
C SER A 162 -15.19 38.64 13.13
N ALA A 163 -14.79 37.37 13.16
CA ALA A 163 -14.18 36.68 12.03
C ALA A 163 -15.28 36.05 11.15
N LEU A 164 -15.18 36.25 9.84
CA LEU A 164 -16.11 35.70 8.84
C LEU A 164 -15.60 34.34 8.31
N ASP A 165 -15.23 33.43 9.21
CA ASP A 165 -14.67 32.10 8.86
C ASP A 165 -15.73 31.00 8.70
N GLY A 166 -17.02 31.34 8.79
CA GLY A 166 -18.15 30.41 8.63
C GLY A 166 -18.33 29.41 9.79
N SER A 167 -17.34 29.27 10.69
CA SER A 167 -17.42 28.34 11.81
C SER A 167 -18.19 28.97 12.98
N GLY A 168 -19.38 28.43 13.28
CA GLY A 168 -20.27 28.93 14.33
C GLY A 168 -19.81 28.63 15.76
N GLN A 169 -18.52 28.81 16.09
CA GLN A 169 -17.92 28.35 17.35
C GLN A 169 -17.44 29.48 18.29
N HIS A 170 -17.76 29.34 19.57
CA HIS A 170 -17.43 30.31 20.62
C HIS A 170 -16.00 30.10 21.17
N VAL A 171 -15.00 30.78 20.61
CA VAL A 171 -13.63 30.75 21.14
C VAL A 171 -13.52 31.55 22.45
N ILE A 172 -13.03 30.92 23.52
CA ILE A 172 -12.86 31.58 24.84
C ILE A 172 -11.66 32.55 24.79
N ARG A 173 -11.93 33.86 24.67
CA ARG A 173 -10.91 34.91 24.67
C ARG A 173 -10.80 35.60 26.04
N LEU A 174 -9.89 35.11 26.89
CA LEU A 174 -9.60 35.70 28.20
C LEU A 174 -9.02 37.12 28.07
N ARG A 175 -9.64 38.11 28.73
CA ARG A 175 -9.09 39.48 28.86
C ARG A 175 -8.59 39.70 30.29
N THR A 176 -7.28 39.88 30.46
CA THR A 176 -6.70 40.35 31.74
C THR A 176 -6.80 41.86 31.86
N LYS A 177 -6.47 42.43 33.03
CA LYS A 177 -6.25 43.87 33.17
C LYS A 177 -5.13 44.34 32.22
N PRO A 178 -5.16 45.59 31.72
CA PRO A 178 -4.02 46.21 31.06
C PRO A 178 -2.73 46.05 31.89
N ASN A 179 -1.61 45.90 31.20
CA ASN A 179 -0.26 45.67 31.73
C ASN A 179 -0.01 44.34 32.46
N TYR A 180 -1.03 43.48 32.72
CA TYR A 180 -0.84 42.23 33.49
C TYR A 180 -0.02 41.13 32.77
N LEU A 181 0.21 41.26 31.45
CA LEU A 181 1.05 40.34 30.65
C LEU A 181 2.25 41.04 30.00
N ALA A 182 2.41 42.36 30.19
CA ALA A 182 3.31 43.19 29.39
C ALA A 182 4.77 43.25 29.91
N GLN A 183 5.19 42.33 30.79
CA GLN A 183 6.49 42.40 31.49
C GLN A 183 7.35 41.14 31.38
N TYR A 184 6.94 40.11 30.62
CA TYR A 184 7.63 38.80 30.58
C TYR A 184 7.84 38.17 29.19
N VAL A 185 7.73 38.94 28.10
CA VAL A 185 8.11 38.47 26.75
C VAL A 185 9.04 39.50 26.10
N GLY A 186 10.35 39.29 26.27
CA GLY A 186 11.40 40.22 25.81
C GLY A 186 12.81 39.68 26.05
N GLY A 187 13.01 38.38 25.87
CA GLY A 187 14.26 37.66 26.16
C GLY A 187 15.37 37.89 25.13
N THR A 188 15.78 39.14 24.91
CA THR A 188 16.92 39.47 24.05
C THR A 188 18.21 39.00 24.72
N ASN A 189 18.78 37.89 24.26
CA ASN A 189 20.11 37.44 24.67
C ASN A 189 21.18 38.38 24.08
N THR A 190 21.42 39.50 24.76
CA THR A 190 22.55 40.38 24.45
C THR A 190 23.86 39.69 24.82
N GLY A 191 24.79 39.65 23.88
CA GLY A 191 26.18 39.27 24.12
C GLY A 191 27.09 40.45 23.76
N SER A 192 28.24 40.53 24.42
CA SER A 192 29.28 41.50 24.07
C SER A 192 30.39 40.81 23.29
N ILE A 193 30.85 41.44 22.21
CA ILE A 193 32.09 41.06 21.52
C ILE A 193 33.23 41.93 22.07
N SER A 194 34.32 41.30 22.46
CA SER A 194 35.57 41.98 22.83
C SER A 194 36.76 41.23 22.23
N GLY A 195 37.49 41.88 21.32
CA GLY A 195 38.48 41.22 20.47
C GLY A 195 37.84 40.07 19.68
N THR A 196 38.45 38.89 19.73
CA THR A 196 37.94 37.65 19.11
C THR A 196 36.99 36.86 20.02
N THR A 197 36.55 37.41 21.16
CA THR A 197 35.71 36.69 22.14
C THR A 197 34.27 37.20 22.12
N LEU A 198 33.31 36.28 21.93
CA LEU A 198 31.87 36.53 22.12
C LEU A 198 31.43 35.89 23.44
N THR A 199 30.90 36.70 24.35
CA THR A 199 30.36 36.23 25.64
C THR A 199 28.83 36.32 25.65
N THR A 200 28.14 35.22 25.94
CA THR A 200 26.66 35.21 26.04
C THR A 200 26.19 35.46 27.47
N ALA A 201 25.17 36.31 27.65
CA ALA A 201 24.62 36.62 28.98
C ALA A 201 23.88 35.45 29.68
N SER A 202 23.70 34.32 28.99
CA SER A 202 23.11 33.09 29.56
C SER A 202 23.83 31.84 29.04
N SER A 203 23.66 30.73 29.76
CA SER A 203 24.24 29.42 29.42
C SER A 203 23.41 28.68 28.37
N ALA A 204 23.71 28.90 27.10
CA ALA A 204 23.05 28.23 25.97
C ALA A 204 23.91 27.07 25.43
N ASN A 205 23.28 25.92 25.15
CA ASN A 205 23.92 24.80 24.51
C ASN A 205 23.99 25.01 22.99
N ILE A 206 25.20 25.12 22.43
CA ILE A 206 25.43 25.19 20.98
C ILE A 206 25.72 23.77 20.47
N ALA A 207 24.84 23.26 19.61
CA ALA A 207 25.00 21.95 18.99
C ALA A 207 26.11 21.94 17.91
N VAL A 208 26.80 20.81 17.80
CA VAL A 208 27.87 20.60 16.80
C VAL A 208 27.29 20.69 15.38
N ARG A 209 27.98 21.40 14.48
CA ARG A 209 27.57 21.80 13.11
C ARG A 209 26.52 22.91 12.98
N LEU A 210 26.17 23.64 14.05
CA LEU A 210 25.44 24.91 13.88
C LEU A 210 26.33 25.97 13.23
N THR A 211 25.82 26.58 12.15
CA THR A 211 26.41 27.78 11.54
C THR A 211 26.05 29.01 12.36
N LEU A 212 27.03 29.91 12.57
CA LEU A 212 26.86 31.13 13.37
C LEU A 212 27.33 32.34 12.56
N THR A 213 26.47 33.35 12.44
CA THR A 213 26.67 34.52 11.58
C THR A 213 26.49 35.82 12.36
N GLY A 214 27.41 36.77 12.18
CA GLY A 214 27.35 38.09 12.83
C GLY A 214 28.59 38.93 12.58
N SER A 215 28.47 40.25 12.68
CA SER A 215 29.61 41.16 12.51
C SER A 215 30.66 40.90 13.60
N GLY A 216 31.91 40.66 13.19
CA GLY A 216 33.02 40.30 14.08
C GLY A 216 33.18 38.79 14.37
N VAL A 217 32.30 37.93 13.86
CA VAL A 217 32.43 36.47 13.96
C VAL A 217 33.24 35.95 12.77
N VAL A 218 34.52 35.65 13.01
CA VAL A 218 35.48 35.18 11.98
C VAL A 218 36.10 33.84 12.41
N ALA A 219 36.89 33.21 11.53
CA ALA A 219 37.67 32.05 11.93
C ALA A 219 38.64 32.41 13.06
N GLY A 220 38.65 31.61 14.14
CA GLY A 220 39.37 31.89 15.39
C GLY A 220 38.54 32.65 16.44
N THR A 221 37.33 33.12 16.13
CA THR A 221 36.41 33.66 17.15
C THR A 221 36.09 32.58 18.19
N THR A 222 36.31 32.91 19.45
CA THR A 222 36.06 32.03 20.60
C THR A 222 34.77 32.45 21.30
N ILE A 223 33.85 31.50 21.48
CA ILE A 223 32.55 31.73 22.09
C ILE A 223 32.61 31.20 23.53
N VAL A 224 32.32 32.06 24.50
CA VAL A 224 32.27 31.71 25.93
C VAL A 224 30.82 31.73 26.40
N SER A 225 30.29 30.56 26.77
CA SER A 225 29.02 30.46 27.48
C SER A 225 29.17 30.97 28.92
N GLY A 226 28.09 31.52 29.50
CA GLY A 226 28.01 31.78 30.94
C GLY A 226 28.22 30.55 31.85
N SER A 227 28.27 29.33 31.28
CA SER A 227 28.69 28.09 31.95
C SER A 227 30.19 27.80 31.90
N GLY A 228 31.02 28.69 31.34
CA GLY A 228 32.47 28.53 31.23
C GLY A 228 32.97 27.59 30.12
N THR A 229 32.06 26.99 29.34
CA THR A 229 32.40 26.16 28.18
C THR A 229 32.73 27.03 26.97
N THR A 230 33.78 26.64 26.23
CA THR A 230 34.29 27.35 25.05
C THR A 230 34.18 26.56 23.75
N TRP A 231 33.90 27.26 22.66
CA TRP A 231 33.92 26.74 21.29
C TRP A 231 34.67 27.72 20.36
N GLN A 232 35.32 27.21 19.32
CA GLN A 232 35.94 28.03 18.27
C GLN A 232 35.24 27.89 16.92
N VAL A 233 35.12 29.02 16.21
CA VAL A 233 34.64 29.07 14.82
C VAL A 233 35.81 28.79 13.88
N ASN A 234 35.73 27.72 13.08
CA ASN A 234 36.85 27.24 12.27
C ASN A 234 36.78 27.63 10.78
N ILE A 235 35.75 28.35 10.33
CA ILE A 235 35.52 28.71 8.92
C ILE A 235 35.12 30.19 8.84
N PRO A 236 35.70 31.03 7.95
CA PRO A 236 35.28 32.42 7.78
C PRO A 236 33.89 32.54 7.15
N GLN A 237 33.07 33.47 7.63
CA GLN A 237 31.82 33.86 6.98
C GLN A 237 31.64 35.39 7.02
N THR A 238 31.13 35.95 5.92
CA THR A 238 30.85 37.38 5.77
C THR A 238 29.35 37.57 5.60
N VAL A 239 28.71 38.37 6.46
CA VAL A 239 27.26 38.62 6.43
C VAL A 239 26.92 40.09 6.67
N SER A 240 25.78 40.53 6.12
CA SER A 240 25.30 41.92 6.13
C SER A 240 23.99 42.12 6.91
N SER A 241 23.53 41.11 7.65
CA SER A 241 22.26 41.13 8.40
C SER A 241 22.49 41.16 9.92
N THR A 242 21.56 41.81 10.64
CA THR A 242 21.52 41.91 12.11
C THR A 242 20.62 40.87 12.78
N THR A 243 20.01 39.96 12.03
CA THR A 243 19.08 38.94 12.55
C THR A 243 19.59 37.53 12.28
N LEU A 244 19.63 36.69 13.32
CA LEU A 244 20.01 35.27 13.25
C LEU A 244 18.79 34.38 13.04
N GLN A 245 18.87 33.44 12.10
CA GLN A 245 17.86 32.43 11.84
C GLN A 245 18.54 31.09 11.54
N PHE A 246 18.01 30.00 12.11
CA PHE A 246 18.55 28.65 11.95
C PHE A 246 17.65 27.83 11.03
N ALA A 247 18.23 27.15 10.03
CA ALA A 247 17.51 26.28 9.10
C ALA A 247 18.20 24.91 9.01
N HIS A 248 17.39 23.85 8.97
CA HIS A 248 17.83 22.50 8.61
C HIS A 248 17.54 22.31 7.12
N PRO A 249 18.39 21.67 6.31
CA PRO A 249 17.98 21.25 4.97
C PRO A 249 16.87 20.20 5.12
N GLY A 250 15.63 20.58 4.77
CA GLY A 250 14.50 19.67 4.71
C GLY A 250 14.23 19.20 3.28
N PRO A 251 13.11 18.50 3.02
CA PRO A 251 12.80 17.95 1.70
C PRO A 251 12.67 19.04 0.64
N THR A 252 13.19 18.75 -0.56
CA THR A 252 13.14 19.67 -1.70
C THR A 252 11.98 19.33 -2.65
N VAL A 253 11.25 20.36 -3.08
CA VAL A 253 10.13 20.27 -4.03
C VAL A 253 10.55 20.92 -5.35
N THR A 254 10.53 20.19 -6.46
CA THR A 254 10.81 20.75 -7.79
C THR A 254 9.54 21.30 -8.43
N ILE A 255 9.56 22.57 -8.81
CA ILE A 255 8.50 23.26 -9.54
C ILE A 255 8.97 23.47 -10.98
N ALA A 256 8.12 23.18 -11.97
CA ALA A 256 8.49 23.24 -13.38
C ALA A 256 7.32 23.68 -14.28
N ASN A 257 7.62 24.58 -15.24
CA ASN A 257 6.74 25.04 -16.31
C ASN A 257 5.35 25.55 -15.88
N GLN A 258 5.32 26.78 -15.37
CA GLN A 258 4.11 27.61 -15.43
C GLN A 258 4.00 28.33 -16.78
N THR A 259 2.78 28.47 -17.31
CA THR A 259 2.43 29.57 -18.21
C THR A 259 2.57 30.90 -17.48
N GLY A 260 3.55 31.74 -17.88
CA GLY A 260 3.72 33.12 -17.41
C GLY A 260 4.85 33.36 -16.41
N GLN A 261 5.26 32.38 -15.59
CA GLN A 261 6.20 32.59 -14.46
C GLN A 261 7.56 31.90 -14.68
N ALA A 262 8.33 32.36 -15.67
CA ALA A 262 9.60 31.74 -16.08
C ALA A 262 10.68 31.69 -14.98
N GLY A 263 10.63 32.57 -13.97
CA GLY A 263 11.58 32.62 -12.85
C GLY A 263 11.26 31.69 -11.66
N VAL A 264 10.08 31.04 -11.66
CA VAL A 264 9.63 30.19 -10.54
C VAL A 264 10.04 28.71 -10.72
N THR A 265 10.35 28.30 -11.95
CA THR A 265 10.92 26.98 -12.26
C THR A 265 12.24 26.78 -11.49
N GLY A 266 12.31 25.73 -10.67
CA GLY A 266 13.47 25.47 -9.83
C GLY A 266 13.20 24.49 -8.69
N THR A 267 14.23 24.25 -7.88
CA THR A 267 14.16 23.42 -6.67
C THR A 267 13.90 24.31 -5.46
N TRP A 268 12.75 24.14 -4.83
CA TRP A 268 12.34 24.84 -3.62
C TRP A 268 12.66 23.98 -2.39
N ALA A 269 13.03 24.58 -1.27
CA ALA A 269 13.16 23.88 0.00
C ALA A 269 11.82 23.90 0.76
N SER A 270 11.56 22.84 1.51
CA SER A 270 10.59 22.82 2.60
C SER A 270 11.34 22.45 3.87
N HIS A 271 11.11 23.16 4.97
CA HIS A 271 11.67 22.86 6.29
C HIS A 271 10.71 22.01 7.13
N VAL A 272 9.41 22.08 6.83
CA VAL A 272 8.33 21.39 7.54
C VAL A 272 7.39 20.75 6.54
N VAL A 273 7.27 19.43 6.61
CA VAL A 273 6.17 18.66 6.03
C VAL A 273 5.66 17.73 7.12
N ASP A 274 4.49 18.03 7.68
CA ASP A 274 3.82 17.24 8.71
C ASP A 274 2.30 17.18 8.47
N ALA A 275 1.58 16.36 9.24
CA ALA A 275 0.15 16.11 9.05
C ALA A 275 -0.77 17.35 9.27
N GLN A 276 -0.21 18.48 9.70
CA GLN A 276 -0.91 19.75 9.87
C GLN A 276 -0.30 20.88 9.04
N ASN A 277 0.99 20.83 8.69
CA ASN A 277 1.74 21.95 8.16
C ASN A 277 2.65 21.61 6.96
N MET A 278 2.75 22.54 6.02
CA MET A 278 3.76 22.55 4.96
C MET A 278 4.32 23.98 4.81
N ASP A 279 5.61 24.14 4.55
CA ASP A 279 6.19 25.40 4.09
C ASP A 279 6.92 25.26 2.74
N LEU A 280 7.00 26.36 2.00
CA LEU A 280 7.77 26.48 0.76
C LEU A 280 8.70 27.69 0.84
N VAL A 281 9.99 27.45 0.73
CA VAL A 281 11.05 28.46 0.84
C VAL A 281 12.01 28.31 -0.34
N GLY A 282 11.98 29.26 -1.26
CA GLY A 282 12.67 29.15 -2.55
C GLY A 282 12.71 30.45 -3.34
N THR A 283 12.82 30.34 -4.66
CA THR A 283 13.21 31.43 -5.57
C THR A 283 12.19 32.58 -5.66
N VAL A 284 12.62 33.69 -6.28
CA VAL A 284 11.88 34.96 -6.31
C VAL A 284 10.50 34.78 -6.95
N TRP A 285 9.47 34.77 -6.10
CA TRP A 285 8.08 34.96 -6.53
C TRP A 285 7.90 36.42 -6.96
N ASN A 286 7.37 36.66 -8.16
CA ASN A 286 7.03 37.99 -8.64
C ASN A 286 5.53 38.27 -8.41
N PRO A 287 5.13 39.01 -7.35
CA PRO A 287 3.73 39.35 -7.09
C PRO A 287 3.19 40.47 -8.00
N SER A 288 3.96 40.89 -9.00
CA SER A 288 3.70 42.02 -9.90
C SER A 288 3.80 41.62 -11.39
N ASP A 289 3.60 40.34 -11.69
CA ASP A 289 3.58 39.83 -13.06
C ASP A 289 2.23 40.15 -13.75
N PRO A 290 2.20 40.67 -14.99
CA PRO A 290 0.94 41.01 -15.67
C PRO A 290 0.07 39.79 -16.03
N TYR A 291 0.60 38.57 -15.98
CA TYR A 291 -0.21 37.34 -16.09
C TYR A 291 -0.77 36.86 -14.74
N SER A 292 -0.45 37.53 -13.63
CA SER A 292 -1.22 37.37 -12.39
C SER A 292 -2.56 38.09 -12.51
N GLY A 293 -3.59 37.34 -12.91
CA GLY A 293 -4.90 37.53 -12.32
C GLY A 293 -4.86 37.19 -10.82
N PRO A 294 -6.01 37.18 -10.12
CA PRO A 294 -6.06 36.80 -8.70
C PRO A 294 -5.51 35.40 -8.36
N SER A 295 -5.29 34.55 -9.37
CA SER A 295 -4.60 33.27 -9.30
C SER A 295 -3.36 33.23 -10.21
N GLY A 296 -2.17 33.05 -9.63
CA GLY A 296 -0.92 32.71 -10.33
C GLY A 296 -0.55 31.24 -10.07
N HIS A 297 -0.32 30.45 -11.11
CA HIS A 297 -0.58 29.00 -11.08
C HIS A 297 0.66 28.10 -10.78
N ALA A 298 1.18 28.21 -9.55
CA ALA A 298 2.07 27.23 -8.90
C ALA A 298 1.65 25.75 -9.09
N LEU A 299 2.41 24.95 -9.86
CA LEU A 299 2.26 23.50 -9.97
C LEU A 299 3.59 22.73 -10.11
N SER A 300 3.55 21.48 -9.63
CA SER A 300 4.47 20.40 -10.01
C SER A 300 3.66 19.30 -10.71
N ASN A 301 4.26 18.60 -11.68
CA ASN A 301 3.54 17.61 -12.48
C ASN A 301 3.45 16.27 -11.74
N LEU A 302 2.34 16.06 -11.03
CA LEU A 302 1.95 14.76 -10.48
C LEU A 302 1.27 13.94 -11.59
N ASN A 303 1.99 12.97 -12.15
CA ASN A 303 1.50 12.10 -13.23
C ASN A 303 0.07 11.59 -12.98
N GLY A 304 -0.89 12.05 -13.80
CA GLY A 304 -2.29 11.61 -13.75
C GLY A 304 -3.23 12.42 -12.85
N ILE A 305 -2.76 13.47 -12.17
CA ILE A 305 -3.63 14.46 -11.51
C ILE A 305 -3.68 15.73 -12.35
N ASP A 306 -4.86 16.06 -12.88
CA ASP A 306 -5.17 17.38 -13.44
C ASP A 306 -5.21 18.45 -12.33
N ALA A 307 -4.01 18.87 -11.89
CA ALA A 307 -3.71 19.98 -11.00
C ALA A 307 -4.25 19.95 -9.55
N ALA A 308 -3.33 20.09 -8.59
CA ALA A 308 -3.62 20.47 -7.20
C ALA A 308 -2.91 21.78 -6.87
N TYR A 309 -3.65 22.90 -6.80
CA TYR A 309 -3.07 24.24 -6.61
C TYR A 309 -2.97 24.63 -5.13
N ILE A 310 -1.83 25.18 -4.72
CA ILE A 310 -1.64 25.84 -3.41
C ILE A 310 -1.13 27.26 -3.67
N LEU A 311 -1.96 28.27 -3.35
CA LEU A 311 -1.83 29.63 -3.87
C LEU A 311 -1.29 30.65 -2.84
N ALA A 312 -0.18 30.33 -2.14
CA ALA A 312 0.57 31.31 -1.34
C ALA A 312 2.03 30.88 -1.09
N GLN A 313 2.89 31.84 -0.75
CA GLN A 313 4.09 31.57 0.05
C GLN A 313 3.73 31.68 1.54
N GLY A 314 4.22 30.75 2.35
CA GLY A 314 4.05 30.80 3.81
C GLY A 314 4.10 29.42 4.45
N LYS A 315 3.82 29.40 5.76
CA LYS A 315 3.50 28.17 6.49
C LYS A 315 2.00 27.94 6.41
N PHE A 316 1.59 26.88 5.72
CA PHE A 316 0.22 26.39 5.76
C PHE A 316 -0.02 25.66 7.09
N SER A 317 -1.25 25.71 7.60
CA SER A 317 -1.65 25.03 8.84
C SER A 317 -3.12 24.64 8.81
N GLY A 318 -3.45 23.40 9.13
CA GLY A 318 -4.83 22.93 9.27
C GLY A 318 -5.42 22.29 8.02
N PHE A 319 -4.67 21.39 7.36
CA PHE A 319 -5.11 20.63 6.19
C PHE A 319 -6.29 19.65 6.43
N SER A 320 -6.99 19.71 7.58
CA SER A 320 -8.21 18.92 7.84
C SER A 320 -9.34 19.20 6.86
N ASN A 321 -9.28 20.34 6.16
CA ASN A 321 -10.27 20.81 5.20
C ASN A 321 -9.66 20.97 3.79
N LEU A 322 -8.53 20.31 3.49
CA LEU A 322 -7.92 20.37 2.15
C LEU A 322 -8.69 19.47 1.18
N VAL A 323 -9.49 20.08 0.32
CA VAL A 323 -10.15 19.41 -0.82
C VAL A 323 -9.27 19.57 -2.06
N ILE A 324 -9.09 18.48 -2.82
CA ILE A 324 -8.41 18.47 -4.11
C ILE A 324 -9.34 17.78 -5.12
N CYS A 325 -9.91 18.56 -6.05
CA CYS A 325 -10.82 18.04 -7.07
C CYS A 325 -10.85 18.96 -8.31
N LYS A 326 -11.44 18.46 -9.40
CA LYS A 326 -11.91 19.34 -10.50
C LYS A 326 -12.92 20.33 -9.89
N ALA A 327 -12.81 21.63 -10.17
CA ALA A 327 -13.69 22.66 -9.58
C ALA A 327 -15.19 22.42 -9.86
N ALA A 328 -15.53 21.82 -11.01
CA ALA A 328 -16.91 21.44 -11.34
C ALA A 328 -17.49 20.33 -10.44
N ASN A 329 -16.66 19.62 -9.68
CA ASN A 329 -17.03 18.50 -8.81
C ASN A 329 -16.99 18.86 -7.31
N GLU A 330 -16.61 20.08 -6.93
CA GLU A 330 -16.39 20.50 -5.53
C GLU A 330 -17.61 20.19 -4.65
N SER A 331 -18.81 20.58 -5.09
CA SER A 331 -20.07 20.33 -4.37
C SER A 331 -20.48 18.85 -4.26
N LEU A 332 -19.88 17.96 -5.07
CA LEU A 332 -20.06 16.51 -4.96
C LEU A 332 -19.07 15.92 -3.96
N VAL A 333 -17.83 16.40 -3.93
CA VAL A 333 -16.84 16.02 -2.93
C VAL A 333 -17.24 16.50 -1.53
N ASP A 334 -17.83 17.68 -1.42
CA ASP A 334 -18.48 18.18 -0.20
C ASP A 334 -19.66 17.29 0.25
N ALA A 335 -20.36 16.67 -0.70
CA ALA A 335 -21.40 15.68 -0.43
C ALA A 335 -20.84 14.27 -0.10
N GLY A 336 -19.51 14.11 -0.08
CA GLY A 336 -18.80 12.88 0.24
C GLY A 336 -18.44 11.99 -0.96
N GLN A 337 -18.66 12.44 -2.19
CA GLN A 337 -18.37 11.66 -3.40
C GLN A 337 -16.87 11.64 -3.73
N ILE A 338 -16.30 10.46 -3.83
CA ILE A 338 -14.88 10.20 -4.12
C ILE A 338 -14.64 10.03 -5.64
N THR A 339 -15.60 9.44 -6.35
CA THR A 339 -15.44 9.01 -7.75
C THR A 339 -15.94 10.08 -8.72
N ALA A 340 -15.22 10.33 -9.81
CA ALA A 340 -15.58 11.37 -10.77
C ALA A 340 -16.87 11.00 -11.57
N PRO A 341 -17.83 11.93 -11.76
CA PRO A 341 -19.12 11.62 -12.41
C PRO A 341 -18.99 11.22 -13.89
N ASP A 342 -18.04 11.81 -14.60
CA ASP A 342 -17.70 11.49 -15.99
C ASP A 342 -17.33 10.00 -16.15
N LEU A 343 -16.60 9.44 -15.18
CA LEU A 343 -16.25 8.03 -15.12
C LEU A 343 -17.47 7.13 -14.77
N ILE A 344 -18.34 7.57 -13.85
CA ILE A 344 -19.54 6.84 -13.45
C ILE A 344 -20.52 6.68 -14.63
N GLU A 345 -20.80 7.75 -15.38
CA GLU A 345 -21.73 7.68 -16.52
C GLU A 345 -21.16 6.83 -17.67
N GLN A 346 -19.86 6.91 -17.94
CA GLN A 346 -19.19 6.01 -18.90
C GLN A 346 -19.39 4.54 -18.51
N TYR A 347 -19.18 4.17 -17.25
CA TYR A 347 -19.39 2.80 -16.81
C TYR A 347 -20.86 2.39 -16.77
N LYS A 348 -21.81 3.27 -16.43
CA LYS A 348 -23.25 2.97 -16.52
C LYS A 348 -23.68 2.60 -17.95
N TYR A 349 -23.20 3.36 -18.93
CA TYR A 349 -23.40 3.10 -20.35
C TYR A 349 -22.82 1.73 -20.75
N LEU A 350 -21.54 1.49 -20.46
CA LEU A 350 -20.86 0.21 -20.76
C LEU A 350 -21.51 -1.01 -20.08
N MET A 351 -22.07 -0.82 -18.87
CA MET A 351 -22.74 -1.88 -18.11
C MET A 351 -24.23 -2.06 -18.44
N ASN A 352 -24.76 -1.32 -19.43
CA ASN A 352 -26.18 -1.32 -19.80
C ASN A 352 -27.11 -1.08 -18.58
N HIS A 353 -26.71 -0.16 -17.68
CA HIS A 353 -27.33 0.02 -16.37
C HIS A 353 -28.85 0.23 -16.43
N GLU A 354 -29.31 1.06 -17.36
CA GLU A 354 -30.71 1.49 -17.40
C GLU A 354 -31.69 0.38 -17.80
N THR A 355 -31.24 -0.62 -18.56
CA THR A 355 -32.13 -1.70 -19.06
C THR A 355 -31.86 -3.06 -18.43
N ALA A 356 -30.63 -3.34 -17.97
CA ALA A 356 -30.28 -4.61 -17.36
C ALA A 356 -30.69 -4.68 -15.87
N PRO A 357 -31.47 -5.69 -15.43
CA PRO A 357 -31.72 -5.94 -14.01
C PRO A 357 -30.42 -6.35 -13.31
N TYR A 358 -30.28 -6.05 -12.01
CA TYR A 358 -29.03 -6.31 -11.24
C TYR A 358 -28.42 -7.70 -11.46
N SER A 359 -29.23 -8.74 -11.59
CA SER A 359 -28.76 -10.13 -11.80
C SER A 359 -28.05 -10.38 -13.14
N GLN A 360 -28.15 -9.46 -14.10
CA GLN A 360 -27.57 -9.48 -15.46
C GLN A 360 -26.55 -8.37 -15.71
N ARG A 361 -26.28 -7.49 -14.73
CA ARG A 361 -25.27 -6.43 -14.85
C ARG A 361 -23.85 -6.99 -14.69
N GLY A 362 -22.89 -6.37 -15.36
CA GLY A 362 -21.49 -6.81 -15.38
C GLY A 362 -20.74 -6.64 -14.06
N TRP A 363 -19.53 -7.21 -14.01
CA TRP A 363 -18.61 -7.16 -12.88
C TRP A 363 -17.52 -6.10 -13.11
N LEU A 364 -17.37 -5.15 -12.19
CA LEU A 364 -16.18 -4.31 -12.07
C LEU A 364 -15.08 -5.08 -11.33
N ARG A 365 -13.95 -5.31 -12.00
CA ARG A 365 -12.80 -6.07 -11.49
C ARG A 365 -11.63 -5.18 -11.14
N PHE A 366 -11.31 -5.14 -9.86
CA PHE A 366 -10.31 -4.24 -9.27
C PHE A 366 -8.95 -4.92 -9.18
N MET A 367 -8.42 -5.38 -10.34
CA MET A 367 -6.99 -5.67 -10.45
C MET A 367 -6.23 -4.35 -10.34
N ASP A 368 -5.39 -4.15 -9.33
CA ASP A 368 -4.21 -3.29 -9.51
C ASP A 368 -3.03 -4.20 -9.83
N VAL A 369 -2.50 -4.10 -11.05
CA VAL A 369 -1.35 -4.91 -11.51
C VAL A 369 -0.11 -4.67 -10.64
N SER A 370 0.07 -3.46 -10.08
CA SER A 370 1.14 -3.19 -9.11
C SER A 370 0.73 -3.54 -7.68
N GLY A 371 -0.52 -3.23 -7.34
CA GLY A 371 -1.14 -3.40 -6.03
C GLY A 371 -1.28 -4.85 -5.66
N VAL A 372 -2.21 -5.58 -6.26
CA VAL A 372 -2.52 -6.98 -5.92
C VAL A 372 -1.29 -7.89 -6.02
N GLN A 373 -0.42 -7.67 -6.99
CA GLN A 373 0.82 -8.44 -7.14
C GLN A 373 1.90 -8.08 -6.09
N GLY A 374 1.93 -6.83 -5.61
CA GLY A 374 2.95 -6.29 -4.69
C GLY A 374 2.48 -6.05 -3.25
N SER A 375 1.18 -6.23 -2.98
CA SER A 375 0.50 -5.87 -1.74
C SER A 375 0.67 -6.94 -0.66
N TYR A 376 0.68 -6.45 0.57
CA TYR A 376 0.66 -7.26 1.78
C TYR A 376 -0.36 -6.68 2.77
N GLU A 377 -1.54 -6.33 2.25
CA GLU A 377 -2.69 -5.94 3.06
C GLU A 377 -3.02 -7.03 4.10
N CYS A 378 -2.79 -6.71 5.38
CA CYS A 378 -2.79 -7.70 6.46
C CYS A 378 -3.64 -7.33 7.70
N ASP A 379 -3.88 -6.04 7.99
CA ASP A 379 -4.80 -5.60 9.05
C ASP A 379 -5.67 -4.44 8.54
N PHE A 380 -6.99 -4.56 8.69
CA PHE A 380 -7.96 -3.64 8.07
C PHE A 380 -7.92 -2.22 8.66
N ALA A 381 -7.48 -2.08 9.91
CA ALA A 381 -7.22 -0.78 10.55
C ALA A 381 -5.99 -0.05 9.97
N ASN A 382 -5.11 -0.78 9.29
CA ASN A 382 -3.87 -0.29 8.68
C ASN A 382 -3.94 -0.36 7.13
N ARG A 383 -5.15 -0.35 6.54
CA ARG A 383 -5.36 -0.19 5.09
C ARG A 383 -5.21 1.28 4.70
N MET A 384 -4.97 1.56 3.41
CA MET A 384 -4.95 2.94 2.92
C MET A 384 -6.34 3.58 3.03
N PRO A 385 -6.51 4.70 3.75
CA PRO A 385 -7.78 5.42 3.79
C PRO A 385 -7.99 6.24 2.50
N ALA A 386 -9.25 6.51 2.15
CA ALA A 386 -9.59 7.28 0.95
C ALA A 386 -8.93 8.67 0.84
N GLY A 387 -8.66 9.33 1.99
CA GLY A 387 -7.97 10.63 2.05
C GLY A 387 -6.44 10.55 2.12
N TYR A 388 -5.80 9.42 1.78
CA TYR A 388 -4.33 9.32 1.78
C TYR A 388 -3.71 9.95 0.54
N ILE A 389 -2.68 10.78 0.75
CA ILE A 389 -1.86 11.39 -0.29
C ILE A 389 -0.41 10.95 -0.07
N SER A 390 0.24 10.43 -1.11
CA SER A 390 1.69 10.15 -1.10
C SER A 390 2.43 11.11 -2.02
N TYR A 391 3.57 11.61 -1.56
CA TYR A 391 4.49 12.45 -2.34
C TYR A 391 5.56 11.63 -3.09
N THR A 392 5.56 10.29 -2.96
CA THR A 392 6.45 9.42 -3.73
C THR A 392 5.86 9.08 -5.09
N ASN A 393 6.71 8.98 -6.11
CA ASN A 393 6.40 8.55 -7.49
C ASN A 393 5.96 7.08 -7.64
N SER A 394 5.41 6.47 -6.59
CA SER A 394 5.11 5.06 -6.46
C SER A 394 3.98 4.85 -5.46
N THR A 395 3.17 3.82 -5.69
CA THR A 395 1.97 3.40 -4.92
C THR A 395 2.31 2.82 -3.53
N ASN A 396 3.30 3.40 -2.85
CA ASN A 396 3.83 2.95 -1.57
C ASN A 396 3.10 3.63 -0.39
N TYR A 397 2.49 2.82 0.46
CA TYR A 397 1.84 3.23 1.71
C TYR A 397 2.64 2.78 2.94
N PHE A 398 2.72 3.66 3.94
CA PHE A 398 3.45 3.44 5.19
C PHE A 398 2.56 3.72 6.41
N PRO A 399 1.76 2.74 6.89
CA PRO A 399 1.05 2.85 8.15
C PRO A 399 2.00 3.19 9.31
N PRO A 400 1.75 4.27 10.08
CA PRO A 400 2.55 4.59 11.27
C PRO A 400 2.63 3.44 12.28
N ALA A 401 1.62 2.56 12.30
CA ALA A 401 1.57 1.37 13.15
C ALA A 401 2.59 0.26 12.78
N TYR A 402 3.12 0.23 11.54
CA TYR A 402 4.20 -0.69 11.13
C TYR A 402 5.58 0.00 11.09
N TRP A 403 5.65 1.32 11.27
CA TRP A 403 6.89 2.06 11.07
C TRP A 403 7.85 1.94 12.27
N ALA A 404 8.87 1.09 12.12
CA ALA A 404 9.91 0.83 13.12
C ALA A 404 11.04 1.87 13.14
N GLY A 405 11.06 2.80 12.17
CA GLY A 405 12.11 3.79 11.98
C GLY A 405 13.34 3.22 11.24
N PRO A 406 14.57 3.58 11.65
CA PRO A 406 15.79 3.03 11.05
C PRO A 406 15.92 1.52 11.27
N LEU A 407 16.21 0.78 10.21
CA LEU A 407 16.72 -0.58 10.26
C LEU A 407 18.25 -0.47 10.40
N ALA A 408 18.74 -0.62 11.63
CA ALA A 408 20.11 -0.34 12.03
C ALA A 408 21.01 -1.57 11.91
N ASN A 409 21.95 -1.54 10.96
CA ASN A 409 22.99 -2.56 10.80
C ASN A 409 23.97 -2.52 11.99
N SER A 410 24.17 -3.67 12.63
CA SER A 410 25.13 -3.86 13.73
C SER A 410 26.47 -4.45 13.28
N GLY A 411 26.65 -4.67 11.98
CA GLY A 411 27.79 -5.35 11.35
C GLY A 411 27.35 -6.69 10.74
N GLY A 412 28.03 -7.13 9.67
CA GLY A 412 27.69 -8.39 8.97
C GLY A 412 26.25 -8.45 8.45
N ASP A 413 25.67 -7.30 8.11
CA ASP A 413 24.26 -7.12 7.74
C ASP A 413 23.24 -7.72 8.72
N ALA A 414 23.60 -7.73 10.01
CA ALA A 414 22.68 -7.96 11.11
C ALA A 414 21.92 -6.66 11.41
N TYR A 415 20.80 -6.45 10.71
CA TYR A 415 19.92 -5.32 10.92
C TYR A 415 19.05 -5.50 12.17
N THR A 416 18.75 -4.39 12.83
CA THR A 416 17.98 -4.33 14.08
C THR A 416 17.00 -3.16 14.03
N CYS A 417 15.82 -3.27 14.64
CA CYS A 417 14.90 -2.13 14.75
C CYS A 417 14.02 -2.19 16.01
N SER A 418 13.32 -1.09 16.29
CA SER A 418 12.28 -1.05 17.32
C SER A 418 11.10 -1.96 16.93
N ASN A 419 10.27 -2.37 17.91
CA ASN A 419 9.03 -3.08 17.60
C ASN A 419 7.93 -2.06 17.31
N PRO A 420 7.40 -1.95 16.07
CA PRO A 420 6.33 -1.02 15.77
C PRO A 420 4.99 -1.56 16.30
N GLN A 421 4.02 -0.67 16.54
CA GLN A 421 2.83 -0.96 17.35
C GLN A 421 1.97 -2.15 16.88
N ALA A 422 1.89 -2.40 15.57
CA ALA A 422 1.11 -3.51 14.99
C ALA A 422 1.96 -4.76 14.67
N SER A 423 3.25 -4.75 15.02
CA SER A 423 4.10 -5.94 15.12
C SER A 423 3.94 -6.52 16.54
N GLY A 424 3.76 -7.83 16.66
CA GLY A 424 3.39 -8.51 17.91
C GLY A 424 4.44 -8.41 19.02
N SER A 425 4.04 -8.73 20.25
CA SER A 425 4.96 -8.81 21.41
C SER A 425 5.72 -10.14 21.50
N GLU A 426 5.11 -11.22 21.02
CA GLU A 426 5.62 -12.59 21.13
C GLU A 426 6.54 -12.97 19.96
N ALA A 427 6.97 -14.23 19.91
CA ALA A 427 7.68 -14.80 18.76
C ALA A 427 6.96 -14.49 17.43
N TYR A 428 7.74 -14.25 16.36
CA TYR A 428 7.23 -13.71 15.10
C TYR A 428 6.07 -14.54 14.53
N ALA A 429 4.95 -13.87 14.25
CA ALA A 429 3.76 -14.49 13.69
C ALA A 429 3.80 -14.52 12.15
N ASP A 430 3.18 -15.52 11.54
CA ASP A 430 2.98 -15.55 10.09
C ASP A 430 2.19 -14.31 9.64
N LEU A 431 2.68 -13.63 8.60
CA LEU A 431 2.13 -12.37 8.06
C LEU A 431 2.24 -11.16 9.00
N GLU A 432 3.15 -11.20 9.98
CA GLU A 432 3.55 -10.02 10.76
C GLU A 432 4.35 -9.03 9.89
N ILE A 433 4.08 -7.72 10.00
CA ILE A 433 4.65 -6.70 9.11
C ILE A 433 5.44 -5.63 9.88
N VAL A 434 6.61 -5.30 9.34
CA VAL A 434 7.49 -4.22 9.79
C VAL A 434 7.89 -3.36 8.59
N GLN A 435 7.94 -2.04 8.78
CA GLN A 435 8.42 -1.09 7.79
C GLN A 435 9.52 -0.21 8.39
N GLY A 436 10.48 0.19 7.57
CA GLY A 436 11.57 1.06 8.01
C GLY A 436 12.46 1.54 6.87
N ALA A 437 13.56 2.21 7.23
CA ALA A 437 14.59 2.64 6.29
C ALA A 437 15.96 2.08 6.69
N PHE A 438 16.66 1.41 5.77
CA PHE A 438 17.99 0.85 6.04
C PHE A 438 19.01 1.96 6.31
N ASN A 439 19.72 1.92 7.45
CA ASN A 439 20.73 2.95 7.77
C ASN A 439 22.03 2.78 6.96
N THR A 440 22.32 1.57 6.49
CA THR A 440 23.45 1.26 5.60
C THR A 440 23.00 0.36 4.45
N THR A 441 23.64 0.55 3.30
CA THR A 441 23.66 -0.43 2.21
C THR A 441 24.14 -1.79 2.74
N ASN A 442 23.58 -2.91 2.24
CA ASN A 442 24.03 -4.25 2.63
C ASN A 442 25.34 -4.60 1.92
N ALA A 443 26.36 -5.04 2.69
CA ALA A 443 27.70 -5.35 2.19
C ALA A 443 27.91 -6.85 1.89
N GLU A 444 27.13 -7.69 2.55
CA GLU A 444 27.14 -9.14 2.48
C GLU A 444 25.83 -9.67 1.86
N ALA A 445 25.75 -10.99 1.71
CA ALA A 445 24.74 -11.64 0.88
C ALA A 445 23.69 -12.45 1.65
N ASN A 446 23.74 -12.42 2.99
CA ASN A 446 22.85 -13.18 3.88
C ASN A 446 22.31 -12.29 5.03
N PRO A 447 21.69 -11.12 4.72
CA PRO A 447 21.25 -10.17 5.73
C PRO A 447 20.17 -10.76 6.66
N THR A 448 20.11 -10.27 7.90
CA THR A 448 19.13 -10.67 8.92
C THR A 448 18.45 -9.45 9.54
N LEU A 449 17.24 -9.62 10.08
CA LEU A 449 16.52 -8.59 10.84
C LEU A 449 16.11 -9.11 12.22
N ASN A 450 16.39 -8.33 13.27
CA ASN A 450 15.90 -8.52 14.63
C ASN A 450 14.99 -7.35 15.04
N VAL A 451 13.70 -7.63 15.27
CA VAL A 451 12.67 -6.63 15.57
C VAL A 451 12.35 -6.65 17.05
N GLY A 452 12.62 -5.54 17.75
CA GLY A 452 12.36 -5.42 19.18
C GLY A 452 13.23 -6.32 20.09
N GLY A 453 14.27 -6.95 19.56
CA GLY A 453 15.11 -7.90 20.28
C GLY A 453 14.59 -9.34 20.31
N ARG A 454 13.50 -9.65 19.58
CA ARG A 454 12.85 -10.98 19.57
C ARG A 454 13.65 -12.09 18.87
N GLY A 455 14.76 -11.74 18.21
CA GLY A 455 15.72 -12.67 17.60
C GLY A 455 16.02 -12.31 16.15
N ALA A 456 17.26 -12.53 15.70
CA ALA A 456 17.61 -12.30 14.30
C ALA A 456 17.03 -13.40 13.41
N ALA A 457 16.26 -13.03 12.39
CA ALA A 457 15.73 -13.94 11.39
C ALA A 457 16.22 -13.54 9.98
N PRO A 458 16.46 -14.50 9.07
CA PRO A 458 16.98 -14.22 7.72
C PRO A 458 16.02 -13.36 6.90
N ILE A 459 16.58 -12.50 6.04
CA ILE A 459 15.82 -11.72 5.06
C ILE A 459 15.92 -12.38 3.68
N PHE A 460 14.79 -12.46 2.97
CA PHE A 460 14.64 -12.95 1.60
C PHE A 460 14.27 -11.80 0.66
N ASP A 461 14.60 -11.93 -0.62
CA ASP A 461 14.06 -11.04 -1.64
C ASP A 461 12.54 -11.23 -1.83
N PHE A 462 11.89 -10.27 -2.49
CA PHE A 462 10.45 -10.30 -2.75
C PHE A 462 10.01 -11.47 -3.66
N THR A 463 10.91 -11.96 -4.51
CA THR A 463 10.77 -13.21 -5.30
C THR A 463 10.97 -14.48 -4.48
N THR A 464 11.36 -14.36 -3.22
CA THR A 464 11.57 -15.43 -2.23
C THR A 464 12.67 -16.45 -2.56
N ASN A 465 13.78 -16.02 -3.17
CA ASN A 465 14.91 -16.91 -3.46
C ASN A 465 15.55 -17.46 -2.16
N PRO A 466 15.67 -18.80 -1.98
CA PRO A 466 16.17 -19.40 -0.73
C PRO A 466 17.67 -19.23 -0.51
N ASN A 467 18.47 -19.67 -1.49
CA ASN A 467 19.93 -19.62 -1.57
C ASN A 467 20.34 -19.79 -3.05
N ILE A 468 21.29 -19.00 -3.53
CA ILE A 468 21.80 -18.95 -4.90
C ILE A 468 23.32 -19.23 -4.88
N PHE A 469 23.76 -20.14 -5.74
CA PHE A 469 25.16 -20.42 -6.05
C PHE A 469 25.56 -19.51 -7.20
N ARG A 470 26.16 -18.35 -6.91
CA ARG A 470 26.56 -17.41 -7.94
C ARG A 470 27.91 -17.77 -8.50
N ILE A 471 27.91 -18.43 -9.66
CA ILE A 471 29.10 -18.74 -10.43
C ILE A 471 29.38 -17.61 -11.43
N SER A 472 30.52 -16.93 -11.26
CA SER A 472 30.87 -15.72 -12.01
C SER A 472 31.56 -16.00 -13.35
N VAL A 473 32.35 -17.09 -13.43
CA VAL A 473 33.13 -17.52 -14.60
C VAL A 473 33.18 -19.05 -14.68
N PRO A 474 33.50 -19.65 -15.84
CA PRO A 474 33.67 -21.10 -15.97
C PRO A 474 34.82 -21.63 -15.09
N ALA A 475 34.91 -22.95 -14.93
CA ALA A 475 36.06 -23.56 -14.28
C ALA A 475 37.34 -23.31 -15.10
N ALA A 476 38.44 -22.90 -14.47
CA ALA A 476 39.72 -22.70 -15.17
C ALA A 476 40.31 -24.01 -15.73
N SER A 477 39.98 -25.15 -15.13
CA SER A 477 40.33 -26.48 -15.61
C SER A 477 39.35 -27.54 -15.06
N ALA A 478 39.40 -28.75 -15.63
CA ALA A 478 38.84 -29.95 -15.00
C ALA A 478 39.69 -30.37 -13.79
N GLY A 479 39.12 -31.19 -12.90
CA GLY A 479 39.78 -31.72 -11.71
C GLY A 479 39.84 -30.77 -10.51
N LEU A 480 39.32 -29.54 -10.63
CA LEU A 480 39.23 -28.59 -9.52
C LEU A 480 38.14 -29.05 -8.55
N LYS A 481 38.45 -29.08 -7.25
CA LYS A 481 37.47 -29.40 -6.22
C LYS A 481 36.76 -28.14 -5.74
N MET A 482 35.44 -28.22 -5.64
CA MET A 482 34.55 -27.17 -5.13
C MET A 482 33.73 -27.77 -3.98
N LEU A 483 33.83 -27.19 -2.78
CA LEU A 483 33.23 -27.70 -1.55
C LEU A 483 32.22 -26.70 -0.99
N TRP A 484 31.04 -27.19 -0.62
CA TRP A 484 30.01 -26.42 0.06
C TRP A 484 29.57 -27.11 1.34
N THR A 485 29.53 -26.35 2.43
CA THR A 485 29.00 -26.80 3.72
C THR A 485 27.56 -26.30 3.86
N PHE A 486 26.62 -27.24 3.90
CA PHE A 486 25.20 -27.01 4.15
C PHE A 486 24.91 -27.22 5.63
N SER A 487 24.20 -26.30 6.31
CA SER A 487 23.82 -26.45 7.72
C SER A 487 22.39 -25.97 7.99
N ALA A 488 21.59 -26.83 8.62
CA ALA A 488 20.24 -26.53 9.13
C ALA A 488 19.88 -27.52 10.26
N PRO A 489 18.99 -27.18 11.22
CA PRO A 489 18.61 -28.09 12.31
C PRO A 489 17.97 -29.40 11.85
N TRP A 490 17.31 -29.39 10.69
CA TRP A 490 16.63 -30.54 10.08
C TRP A 490 17.50 -31.31 9.06
N LEU A 491 18.68 -30.81 8.72
CA LEU A 491 19.61 -31.42 7.76
C LEU A 491 20.56 -32.38 8.50
N ASN A 492 20.74 -33.61 8.00
CA ASN A 492 21.82 -34.51 8.43
C ASN A 492 21.92 -34.67 9.97
N GLY A 493 20.76 -34.83 10.64
CA GLY A 493 20.69 -34.95 12.10
C GLY A 493 21.05 -33.67 12.88
N GLY A 494 21.02 -32.51 12.23
CA GLY A 494 21.47 -31.22 12.75
C GLY A 494 22.96 -30.95 12.55
N ALA A 495 23.73 -31.91 12.00
CA ALA A 495 25.16 -31.76 11.77
C ALA A 495 25.45 -31.19 10.37
N PRO A 496 26.39 -30.23 10.22
CA PRO A 496 26.81 -29.71 8.91
C PRO A 496 27.19 -30.82 7.92
N TYR A 497 26.70 -30.71 6.67
CA TYR A 497 27.02 -31.63 5.59
C TYR A 497 27.92 -30.96 4.55
N VAL A 498 28.99 -31.64 4.13
CA VAL A 498 29.95 -31.10 3.14
C VAL A 498 29.77 -31.82 1.80
N PHE A 499 29.16 -31.14 0.84
CA PHE A 499 29.10 -31.60 -0.55
C PHE A 499 30.42 -31.26 -1.27
N THR A 500 30.93 -32.18 -2.07
CA THR A 500 32.15 -31.97 -2.88
C THR A 500 31.87 -32.26 -4.35
N TYR A 501 31.97 -31.22 -5.18
CA TYR A 501 32.02 -31.35 -6.64
C TYR A 501 33.47 -31.38 -7.13
N THR A 502 33.73 -32.07 -8.23
CA THR A 502 35.01 -32.03 -8.96
C THR A 502 34.71 -31.69 -10.41
N THR A 503 35.32 -30.62 -10.92
CA THR A 503 34.99 -30.08 -12.24
C THR A 503 35.34 -31.06 -13.37
N VAL A 504 34.47 -31.15 -14.36
CA VAL A 504 34.66 -31.98 -15.57
C VAL A 504 35.10 -31.13 -16.76
N ALA A 505 35.58 -31.76 -17.83
CA ALA A 505 36.07 -31.06 -19.03
C ALA A 505 35.04 -30.13 -19.70
N ASN A 506 33.75 -30.35 -19.47
CA ASN A 506 32.67 -29.49 -20.00
C ASN A 506 32.49 -28.19 -19.17
N ASP A 507 32.91 -28.17 -17.90
CA ASP A 507 32.69 -27.05 -16.98
C ASP A 507 33.59 -25.84 -17.29
N THR A 508 34.62 -26.03 -18.11
CA THR A 508 35.52 -24.97 -18.58
C THR A 508 34.95 -24.21 -19.77
N ALA A 509 33.95 -24.76 -20.47
CA ALA A 509 33.41 -24.20 -21.70
C ALA A 509 32.46 -23.01 -21.46
N SER A 510 31.67 -23.03 -20.37
CA SER A 510 30.79 -21.92 -20.00
C SER A 510 30.28 -22.03 -18.56
N VAL A 511 29.84 -20.90 -17.98
CA VAL A 511 29.11 -20.87 -16.70
C VAL A 511 27.84 -21.73 -16.77
N ALA A 512 27.14 -21.70 -17.91
CA ALA A 512 25.94 -22.52 -18.13
C ALA A 512 26.23 -24.03 -18.10
N ALA A 513 27.37 -24.47 -18.64
CA ALA A 513 27.80 -25.86 -18.59
C ALA A 513 28.16 -26.30 -17.15
N LEU A 514 28.94 -25.49 -16.43
CA LEU A 514 29.28 -25.74 -15.02
C LEU A 514 28.02 -25.80 -14.14
N ASN A 515 27.14 -24.79 -14.22
CA ASN A 515 25.85 -24.79 -13.51
C ASN A 515 24.98 -26.00 -13.92
N GLY A 516 25.00 -26.37 -15.20
CA GLY A 516 24.27 -27.51 -15.76
C GLY A 516 24.80 -28.90 -15.35
N ASN A 517 26.03 -29.00 -14.83
CA ASN A 517 26.59 -30.25 -14.31
C ASN A 517 26.59 -30.27 -12.78
N LEU A 518 26.88 -29.13 -12.13
CA LEU A 518 26.76 -28.94 -10.69
C LEU A 518 25.33 -29.22 -10.19
N VAL A 519 24.30 -28.71 -10.87
CA VAL A 519 22.90 -28.97 -10.48
C VAL A 519 22.54 -30.46 -10.53
N LYS A 520 23.06 -31.20 -11.52
CA LYS A 520 22.85 -32.66 -11.63
C LYS A 520 23.54 -33.42 -10.49
N ALA A 521 24.76 -33.01 -10.15
CA ALA A 521 25.51 -33.62 -9.05
C ALA A 521 24.84 -33.35 -7.68
N LEU A 522 24.30 -32.15 -7.47
CA LEU A 522 23.53 -31.79 -6.27
C LEU A 522 22.18 -32.53 -6.19
N ILE A 523 21.47 -32.71 -7.31
CA ILE A 523 20.23 -33.51 -7.36
C ILE A 523 20.51 -35.00 -7.09
N ALA A 524 21.68 -35.51 -7.48
CA ALA A 524 22.09 -36.89 -7.25
C ALA A 524 22.62 -37.14 -5.81
N ASP A 525 22.82 -36.09 -4.99
CA ASP A 525 23.32 -36.26 -3.63
C ASP A 525 22.24 -36.83 -2.71
N THR A 526 22.48 -38.05 -2.22
CA THR A 526 21.52 -38.78 -1.38
C THR A 526 21.23 -38.10 -0.04
N THR A 527 22.15 -37.32 0.53
CA THR A 527 21.96 -36.64 1.81
C THR A 527 21.05 -35.43 1.64
N LEU A 528 21.33 -34.60 0.63
CA LEU A 528 20.55 -33.41 0.29
C LEU A 528 19.16 -33.78 -0.22
N ALA A 529 19.04 -34.84 -1.03
CA ALA A 529 17.77 -35.40 -1.47
C ALA A 529 16.93 -35.97 -0.30
N THR A 530 17.56 -36.67 0.66
CA THR A 530 16.89 -37.16 1.88
C THR A 530 16.40 -36.02 2.77
N ALA A 531 17.19 -34.95 2.90
CA ALA A 531 16.79 -33.70 3.55
C ALA A 531 15.83 -32.84 2.70
N LYS A 532 15.34 -33.37 1.56
CA LYS A 532 14.38 -32.77 0.62
C LYS A 532 14.83 -31.42 0.03
N VAL A 533 16.12 -31.11 0.04
CA VAL A 533 16.68 -29.94 -0.66
C VAL A 533 16.63 -30.22 -2.17
N VAL A 534 15.87 -29.41 -2.90
CA VAL A 534 15.75 -29.46 -4.37
C VAL A 534 16.69 -28.45 -4.97
N PHE A 535 17.29 -28.76 -6.12
CA PHE A 535 18.12 -27.81 -6.85
C PHE A 535 17.53 -27.48 -8.22
N GLY A 536 17.61 -26.20 -8.59
CA GLY A 536 17.23 -25.69 -9.90
C GLY A 536 18.39 -25.01 -10.61
N ASN A 537 18.26 -24.78 -11.91
CA ASN A 537 19.18 -23.97 -12.69
C ASN A 537 18.39 -23.07 -13.66
N SER A 538 18.40 -21.77 -13.39
CA SER A 538 17.78 -20.72 -14.21
C SER A 538 18.82 -19.72 -14.70
N GLY A 539 20.02 -20.21 -15.04
CA GLY A 539 21.22 -19.42 -15.33
C GLY A 539 22.24 -19.45 -14.19
N GLN A 540 21.76 -19.52 -12.95
CA GLN A 540 22.54 -19.86 -11.74
C GLN A 540 21.89 -21.04 -11.01
N VAL A 541 22.69 -21.79 -10.23
CA VAL A 541 22.15 -22.89 -9.42
C VAL A 541 21.47 -22.34 -8.16
N THR A 542 20.29 -22.88 -7.84
CA THR A 542 19.42 -22.45 -6.73
C THR A 542 19.04 -23.65 -5.87
N ALA A 543 18.84 -23.47 -4.56
CA ALA A 543 18.58 -24.58 -3.62
C ALA A 543 17.36 -24.34 -2.72
N TYR A 544 16.29 -25.09 -2.96
CA TYR A 544 14.96 -24.96 -2.36
C TYR A 544 14.71 -26.05 -1.29
N PRO A 545 14.72 -25.72 0.01
CA PRO A 545 14.41 -26.69 1.07
C PRO A 545 12.91 -26.94 1.15
N ARG A 546 12.48 -28.18 0.96
CA ARG A 546 11.07 -28.58 1.10
C ARG A 546 10.76 -29.03 2.52
N THR A 547 10.79 -28.07 3.44
CA THR A 547 10.68 -28.26 4.88
C THR A 547 10.20 -26.97 5.55
N ALA A 548 9.54 -27.13 6.70
CA ALA A 548 9.36 -26.02 7.62
C ALA A 548 10.71 -25.43 8.04
N GLN A 549 10.73 -24.12 8.29
CA GLN A 549 11.95 -23.35 8.53
C GLN A 549 12.95 -23.52 7.37
N ALA A 550 12.47 -23.44 6.14
CA ALA A 550 13.32 -23.52 4.93
C ALA A 550 14.47 -22.50 4.96
N GLY A 551 14.22 -21.32 5.52
CA GLY A 551 15.21 -20.26 5.71
C GLY A 551 16.33 -20.56 6.70
N ALA A 552 16.19 -21.60 7.52
CA ALA A 552 17.26 -22.08 8.38
C ALA A 552 18.37 -22.81 7.61
N LEU A 553 18.21 -23.08 6.29
CA LEU A 553 19.31 -23.56 5.47
C LEU A 553 20.32 -22.45 5.21
N THR A 554 21.49 -22.60 5.82
CA THR A 554 22.72 -21.88 5.45
C THR A 554 23.56 -22.74 4.51
N ILE A 555 24.20 -22.11 3.53
CA ILE A 555 25.16 -22.76 2.62
C ILE A 555 26.39 -21.87 2.54
N ALA A 556 27.56 -22.41 2.90
CA ALA A 556 28.84 -21.74 2.78
C ALA A 556 29.69 -22.42 1.71
N TYR A 557 30.25 -21.67 0.76
CA TYR A 557 31.30 -22.17 -0.13
C TYR A 557 32.63 -22.15 0.64
N THR A 558 33.17 -23.32 0.95
CA THR A 558 34.25 -23.47 1.96
C THR A 558 35.61 -23.81 1.39
N SER A 559 35.71 -24.29 0.14
CA SER A 559 36.99 -24.47 -0.55
C SER A 559 36.81 -24.61 -2.06
N GLY A 560 37.75 -24.05 -2.83
CA GLY A 560 37.84 -24.21 -4.29
C GLY A 560 38.31 -22.94 -5.01
N PRO A 561 38.23 -22.89 -6.35
CA PRO A 561 38.48 -21.68 -7.12
C PRO A 561 37.54 -20.52 -6.68
N ALA A 562 38.05 -19.29 -6.67
CA ALA A 562 37.32 -18.08 -6.25
C ALA A 562 36.31 -17.58 -7.31
N ILE A 563 35.44 -18.48 -7.77
CA ILE A 563 34.46 -18.27 -8.85
C ILE A 563 33.02 -18.45 -8.39
N CYS A 564 32.80 -18.85 -7.14
CA CYS A 564 31.48 -19.09 -6.56
C CYS A 564 31.30 -18.26 -5.29
N THR A 565 30.16 -17.58 -5.15
CA THR A 565 29.70 -16.98 -3.89
C THR A 565 28.28 -17.47 -3.57
N MET A 566 27.95 -17.54 -2.28
CA MET A 566 26.61 -17.94 -1.82
C MET A 566 25.80 -16.70 -1.46
N THR A 567 24.73 -16.44 -2.20
CA THR A 567 23.86 -15.27 -1.98
C THR A 567 22.41 -15.67 -1.75
N ARG A 568 21.73 -15.02 -0.82
CA ARG A 568 20.25 -15.03 -0.68
C ARG A 568 19.66 -13.73 -1.19
N ILE A 569 20.35 -12.64 -0.89
CA ILE A 569 20.14 -11.29 -1.41
C ILE A 569 21.52 -10.82 -1.89
N ASP A 570 21.59 -10.01 -2.95
CA ASP A 570 22.87 -9.50 -3.42
C ASP A 570 23.38 -8.34 -2.54
N PRO A 571 24.71 -8.19 -2.36
CA PRO A 571 25.29 -6.94 -1.89
C PRO A 571 24.74 -5.74 -2.66
N SER A 572 24.43 -4.66 -1.95
CA SER A 572 23.77 -3.43 -2.44
C SER A 572 22.32 -3.52 -2.93
N THR A 573 21.62 -4.66 -2.76
CA THR A 573 20.16 -4.72 -2.98
C THR A 573 19.40 -3.78 -2.04
N PHE A 574 19.85 -3.67 -0.79
CA PHE A 574 19.40 -2.68 0.17
C PHE A 574 20.35 -1.50 0.13
N THR A 575 19.80 -0.29 0.06
CA THR A 575 20.56 0.97 -0.03
C THR A 575 20.41 1.79 1.24
N ALA A 576 21.46 2.53 1.63
CA ALA A 576 21.39 3.47 2.74
C ALA A 576 20.31 4.55 2.46
N GLY A 577 19.37 4.72 3.40
CA GLY A 577 18.18 5.57 3.25
C GLY A 577 17.03 4.91 2.48
N GLY A 578 17.23 3.73 1.88
CA GLY A 578 16.21 2.97 1.17
C GLY A 578 15.13 2.46 2.14
N THR A 579 13.87 2.74 1.83
CA THR A 579 12.72 2.23 2.59
C THR A 579 12.38 0.80 2.19
N ALA A 580 11.84 0.03 3.13
CA ALA A 580 11.42 -1.34 2.91
C ALA A 580 10.23 -1.74 3.76
N THR A 581 9.52 -2.75 3.28
CA THR A 581 8.43 -3.45 3.96
C THR A 581 8.80 -4.93 4.05
N LEU A 582 8.81 -5.45 5.27
CA LEU A 582 9.23 -6.80 5.60
C LEU A 582 8.07 -7.57 6.22
N ILE A 583 7.81 -8.77 5.71
CA ILE A 583 6.70 -9.62 6.13
C ILE A 583 7.26 -10.95 6.63
N TYR A 584 6.99 -11.31 7.88
CA TYR A 584 7.44 -12.59 8.41
C TYR A 584 6.63 -13.75 7.80
N SER A 585 7.33 -14.81 7.40
CA SER A 585 6.74 -16.03 6.86
C SER A 585 7.17 -17.21 7.73
N GLN A 586 6.21 -17.82 8.45
CA GLN A 586 6.49 -18.83 9.46
C GLN A 586 6.96 -20.16 8.83
N ILE A 587 6.52 -20.47 7.61
CA ILE A 587 7.03 -21.64 6.85
C ILE A 587 8.50 -21.47 6.47
N LEU A 588 8.96 -20.23 6.24
CA LEU A 588 10.37 -19.92 5.95
C LEU A 588 11.18 -19.74 7.24
N GLY A 589 10.57 -19.21 8.30
CA GLY A 589 11.27 -18.80 9.51
C GLY A 589 11.97 -17.44 9.38
N GLY A 590 11.53 -16.56 8.47
CA GLY A 590 12.18 -15.27 8.22
C GLY A 590 11.36 -14.27 7.42
N TRP A 591 11.99 -13.13 7.13
CA TRP A 591 11.38 -11.92 6.59
C TRP A 591 11.47 -11.85 5.07
N ILE A 592 10.33 -11.75 4.37
CA ILE A 592 10.27 -11.46 2.95
C ILE A 592 10.32 -9.94 2.78
N CYS A 593 11.33 -9.41 2.10
CA CYS A 593 11.58 -7.97 1.99
C CYS A 593 11.19 -7.43 0.60
N ARG A 594 10.32 -6.43 0.60
CA ARG A 594 10.00 -5.59 -0.56
C ARG A 594 10.59 -4.19 -0.36
N ALA A 595 11.25 -3.65 -1.39
CA ALA A 595 11.66 -2.25 -1.38
C ALA A 595 10.44 -1.31 -1.46
N GLY A 596 10.46 -0.21 -0.70
CA GLY A 596 9.33 0.70 -0.56
C GLY A 596 8.32 0.29 0.51
N GLY A 597 7.09 0.78 0.36
CA GLY A 597 5.98 0.58 1.28
C GLY A 597 5.18 -0.70 1.00
N LEU A 598 4.02 -0.79 1.63
CA LEU A 598 2.94 -1.65 1.13
C LEU A 598 2.52 -1.08 -0.23
N VAL A 599 2.43 -1.90 -1.27
CA VAL A 599 1.51 -1.52 -2.36
C VAL A 599 0.11 -1.77 -1.85
N VAL A 600 -0.83 -0.91 -2.23
CA VAL A 600 -2.19 -0.91 -1.71
C VAL A 600 -3.16 -0.71 -2.86
N SER A 601 -4.26 -1.46 -2.81
CA SER A 601 -5.37 -1.34 -3.74
C SER A 601 -6.10 0.01 -3.61
N ILE A 602 -7.00 0.29 -4.55
CA ILE A 602 -7.93 1.44 -4.50
C ILE A 602 -8.68 1.42 -3.16
N PRO A 603 -8.85 2.56 -2.46
CA PRO A 603 -9.56 2.62 -1.18
C PRO A 603 -10.95 1.98 -1.27
N PHE A 604 -11.28 1.11 -0.32
CA PHE A 604 -12.49 0.28 -0.39
C PHE A 604 -13.78 1.10 -0.43
N GLU A 605 -13.76 2.29 0.17
CA GLU A 605 -14.83 3.28 0.11
C GLU A 605 -15.10 3.71 -1.34
N ALA A 606 -14.05 3.96 -2.14
CA ALA A 606 -14.17 4.31 -3.55
C ALA A 606 -14.57 3.10 -4.42
N ILE A 607 -14.09 1.89 -4.10
CA ILE A 607 -14.53 0.64 -4.75
C ILE A 607 -16.05 0.46 -4.57
N VAL A 608 -16.54 0.57 -3.33
CA VAL A 608 -17.97 0.43 -3.01
C VAL A 608 -18.79 1.55 -3.65
N GLU A 609 -18.34 2.79 -3.59
CA GLU A 609 -19.04 3.92 -4.21
C GLU A 609 -19.19 3.73 -5.72
N LEU A 610 -18.10 3.42 -6.43
CA LEU A 610 -18.12 3.18 -7.87
C LEU A 610 -19.06 2.02 -8.22
N CYS A 611 -18.97 0.88 -7.53
CA CYS A 611 -19.89 -0.24 -7.73
C CYS A 611 -21.36 0.11 -7.46
N ASN A 612 -21.63 0.91 -6.42
CA ASN A 612 -22.99 1.31 -6.06
C ASN A 612 -23.58 2.31 -7.08
N GLN A 613 -22.81 3.30 -7.52
CA GLN A 613 -23.26 4.32 -8.48
C GLN A 613 -23.37 3.78 -9.92
N VAL A 614 -22.42 2.94 -10.34
CA VAL A 614 -22.51 2.18 -11.61
C VAL A 614 -23.53 1.03 -11.50
N GLY A 615 -23.93 0.67 -10.29
CA GLY A 615 -24.87 -0.43 -10.01
C GLY A 615 -24.40 -1.78 -10.52
N ALA A 616 -23.07 -1.99 -10.56
CA ALA A 616 -22.39 -3.18 -11.06
C ALA A 616 -21.85 -4.05 -9.91
N HIS A 617 -21.63 -5.33 -10.17
CA HIS A 617 -21.07 -6.25 -9.17
C HIS A 617 -19.59 -5.94 -8.91
N CYS A 618 -19.14 -6.17 -7.68
CA CYS A 618 -17.78 -5.85 -7.23
C CYS A 618 -16.89 -7.10 -7.25
N TRP A 619 -15.69 -7.01 -7.80
CA TRP A 619 -14.72 -8.12 -7.83
C TRP A 619 -13.34 -7.70 -7.32
N PHE A 620 -12.90 -8.31 -6.23
CA PHE A 620 -11.67 -7.95 -5.50
C PHE A 620 -10.67 -9.11 -5.41
N ASN A 621 -9.38 -8.81 -5.56
CA ASN A 621 -8.31 -9.81 -5.50
C ASN A 621 -7.57 -9.74 -4.17
N TRP A 622 -7.60 -10.80 -3.37
CA TRP A 622 -6.82 -10.89 -2.14
C TRP A 622 -5.33 -11.12 -2.45
N PRO A 623 -4.38 -10.39 -1.86
CA PRO A 623 -2.97 -10.74 -1.98
C PRO A 623 -2.66 -12.17 -1.50
N VAL A 624 -1.62 -12.78 -2.09
CA VAL A 624 -1.27 -14.20 -1.82
C VAL A 624 -0.89 -14.45 -0.35
N HIS A 625 -0.47 -13.41 0.35
CA HIS A 625 -0.10 -13.43 1.77
C HIS A 625 -0.90 -12.38 2.55
N THR A 626 -2.12 -12.75 2.93
CA THR A 626 -3.11 -11.90 3.63
C THR A 626 -3.69 -12.63 4.86
N LYS A 627 -3.81 -11.93 5.99
CA LYS A 627 -4.37 -12.52 7.23
C LYS A 627 -5.87 -12.78 7.09
N GLY A 628 -6.35 -13.89 7.66
CA GLY A 628 -7.79 -14.17 7.74
C GLY A 628 -8.62 -13.08 8.43
N ALA A 629 -8.03 -12.37 9.39
CA ALA A 629 -8.64 -11.21 10.04
C ALA A 629 -8.89 -10.04 9.07
N PHE A 630 -7.98 -9.79 8.12
CA PHE A 630 -8.17 -8.78 7.07
C PHE A 630 -9.34 -9.14 6.17
N ILE A 631 -9.35 -10.35 5.62
CA ILE A 631 -10.41 -10.85 4.71
C ILE A 631 -11.78 -10.81 5.41
N THR A 632 -11.81 -11.20 6.69
CA THR A 632 -13.01 -11.13 7.53
C THR A 632 -13.50 -9.68 7.67
N ALA A 633 -12.62 -8.73 8.00
CA ALA A 633 -13.00 -7.33 8.18
C ALA A 633 -13.39 -6.63 6.86
N ALA A 634 -12.63 -6.87 5.79
CA ALA A 634 -12.90 -6.35 4.44
C ALA A 634 -14.23 -6.89 3.88
N THR A 635 -14.49 -8.19 4.00
CA THR A 635 -15.76 -8.76 3.53
C THR A 635 -16.94 -8.35 4.42
N ASN A 636 -16.71 -8.11 5.72
CA ASN A 636 -17.70 -7.46 6.58
C ASN A 636 -18.02 -6.02 6.12
N PHE A 637 -17.04 -5.28 5.59
CA PHE A 637 -17.26 -3.94 5.02
C PHE A 637 -18.05 -4.01 3.71
N PHE A 638 -17.61 -4.82 2.74
CA PHE A 638 -18.32 -4.99 1.46
C PHE A 638 -19.74 -5.54 1.62
N GLY A 639 -19.97 -6.41 2.61
CA GLY A 639 -21.29 -6.97 2.91
C GLY A 639 -22.19 -6.09 3.78
N ASP A 640 -21.73 -4.94 4.27
CA ASP A 640 -22.53 -4.09 5.14
C ASP A 640 -23.64 -3.34 4.38
N ASN A 641 -24.86 -3.33 4.91
CA ASN A 641 -26.00 -2.67 4.27
C ASN A 641 -26.03 -1.14 4.48
N THR A 642 -25.05 -0.56 5.18
CA THR A 642 -24.90 0.89 5.41
C THR A 642 -23.62 1.48 4.85
N THR A 643 -22.51 0.73 4.83
CA THR A 643 -21.21 1.17 4.28
C THR A 643 -20.69 0.35 3.11
N GLY A 644 -21.40 -0.72 2.73
CA GLY A 644 -20.97 -1.68 1.72
C GLY A 644 -21.80 -1.62 0.44
N LEU A 645 -21.86 -2.75 -0.26
CA LEU A 645 -22.50 -2.86 -1.57
C LEU A 645 -24.02 -2.84 -1.45
N THR A 646 -24.70 -2.10 -2.32
CA THR A 646 -26.17 -2.04 -2.43
C THR A 646 -26.79 -3.44 -2.47
N GLN A 647 -27.97 -3.60 -1.88
CA GLN A 647 -28.66 -4.90 -1.88
C GLN A 647 -28.98 -5.35 -3.32
N GLY A 648 -28.64 -6.59 -3.66
CA GLY A 648 -28.72 -7.12 -5.02
C GLY A 648 -27.41 -7.05 -5.82
N LEU A 649 -26.39 -6.32 -5.33
CA LEU A 649 -25.03 -6.41 -5.86
C LEU A 649 -24.26 -7.60 -5.25
N ARG A 650 -23.54 -8.30 -6.12
CA ARG A 650 -22.68 -9.44 -5.80
C ARG A 650 -21.26 -8.99 -5.44
N PHE A 651 -20.58 -9.76 -4.61
CA PHE A 651 -19.18 -9.55 -4.23
C PHE A 651 -18.33 -10.77 -4.56
N GLY A 652 -17.40 -10.62 -5.49
CA GLY A 652 -16.54 -11.67 -6.00
C GLY A 652 -15.10 -11.55 -5.52
N THR A 653 -14.46 -12.69 -5.34
CA THR A 653 -13.12 -12.80 -4.75
C THR A 653 -12.26 -13.87 -5.42
N GLU A 654 -10.98 -13.58 -5.57
CA GLU A 654 -9.94 -14.52 -6.00
C GLU A 654 -8.65 -14.32 -5.19
N VAL A 655 -7.69 -15.23 -5.33
CA VAL A 655 -6.38 -15.13 -4.65
C VAL A 655 -5.28 -14.78 -5.63
N GLY A 656 -4.54 -13.72 -5.31
CA GLY A 656 -3.52 -13.12 -6.16
C GLY A 656 -4.10 -12.41 -7.38
N ASN A 657 -3.19 -11.95 -8.24
CA ASN A 657 -3.48 -11.74 -9.65
C ASN A 657 -2.56 -12.66 -10.45
N GLU A 658 -3.05 -13.17 -11.59
CA GLU A 658 -2.29 -13.95 -12.57
C GLU A 658 -1.41 -15.07 -11.96
N LEU A 659 -1.93 -15.81 -10.99
CA LEU A 659 -1.24 -16.99 -10.44
C LEU A 659 -0.91 -18.04 -11.51
N TRP A 660 -1.52 -17.99 -12.69
CA TRP A 660 -1.23 -18.83 -13.84
C TRP A 660 -0.05 -18.35 -14.71
N ASN A 661 0.46 -17.13 -14.51
CA ASN A 661 1.39 -16.47 -15.41
C ASN A 661 2.82 -16.40 -14.85
N PHE A 662 3.74 -17.13 -15.49
CA PHE A 662 5.12 -17.36 -15.09
C PHE A 662 5.98 -16.10 -14.92
N SER A 663 5.64 -15.01 -15.61
CA SER A 663 6.37 -13.74 -15.52
C SER A 663 5.94 -12.89 -14.31
N GLN A 664 4.81 -13.19 -13.68
CA GLN A 664 4.25 -12.39 -12.60
C GLN A 664 4.75 -12.90 -11.25
N VAL A 665 5.15 -11.99 -10.36
CA VAL A 665 5.79 -12.37 -9.09
C VAL A 665 4.92 -13.29 -8.20
N PRO A 666 3.57 -13.14 -8.15
CA PRO A 666 2.69 -14.09 -7.47
C PRO A 666 2.86 -15.56 -7.89
N PHE A 667 3.19 -15.86 -9.16
CA PHE A 667 3.48 -17.23 -9.59
C PHE A 667 4.71 -17.79 -8.87
N GLY A 668 5.84 -17.06 -8.92
CA GLY A 668 7.10 -17.48 -8.31
C GLY A 668 6.99 -17.62 -6.79
N PHE A 669 6.26 -16.71 -6.16
CA PHE A 669 5.93 -16.71 -4.74
C PHE A 669 5.12 -17.96 -4.32
N CYS A 670 4.02 -18.25 -5.04
CA CYS A 670 3.24 -19.48 -4.85
C CYS A 670 4.09 -20.75 -5.06
N GLN A 671 4.94 -20.76 -6.08
CA GLN A 671 5.80 -21.90 -6.42
C GLN A 671 6.81 -22.19 -5.30
N TYR A 672 7.44 -21.14 -4.76
CA TYR A 672 8.41 -21.29 -3.67
C TYR A 672 7.76 -21.71 -2.35
N LEU A 673 6.68 -21.04 -1.93
CA LEU A 673 6.01 -21.37 -0.67
C LEU A 673 5.35 -22.75 -0.73
N GLY A 674 4.83 -23.16 -1.89
CA GLY A 674 4.39 -24.53 -2.14
C GLY A 674 5.53 -25.55 -2.00
N CYS A 675 6.74 -25.25 -2.48
CA CYS A 675 7.91 -26.10 -2.26
C CYS A 675 8.26 -26.18 -0.78
N ALA A 676 8.34 -25.04 -0.07
CA ALA A 676 8.63 -25.00 1.36
C ALA A 676 7.59 -25.80 2.18
N MET A 677 6.32 -25.76 1.79
CA MET A 677 5.22 -26.55 2.37
C MET A 677 5.31 -28.07 2.09
N GLY A 678 6.34 -28.52 1.37
CA GLY A 678 6.63 -29.93 1.12
C GLY A 678 6.12 -30.49 -0.21
N PHE A 679 5.46 -29.68 -1.05
CA PHE A 679 4.90 -30.16 -2.32
C PHE A 679 5.99 -30.53 -3.35
N PRO A 680 5.71 -31.43 -4.32
CA PRO A 680 6.70 -31.87 -5.30
C PRO A 680 6.99 -30.77 -6.33
N SER A 681 8.26 -30.41 -6.52
CA SER A 681 8.73 -29.39 -7.46
C SER A 681 8.67 -29.82 -8.94
N GLY A 682 7.78 -30.75 -9.29
CA GLY A 682 7.67 -31.38 -10.62
C GLY A 682 6.89 -30.52 -11.61
N GLY A 683 7.39 -29.31 -11.89
CA GLY A 683 6.66 -28.29 -12.65
C GLY A 683 5.74 -27.45 -11.76
N GLU A 684 4.54 -27.14 -12.25
CA GLU A 684 3.60 -26.14 -11.71
C GLU A 684 2.81 -26.65 -10.46
N GLN A 685 3.04 -27.89 -10.01
CA GLN A 685 2.30 -28.49 -8.88
C GLN A 685 2.36 -27.68 -7.57
N PRO A 686 3.50 -27.10 -7.15
CA PRO A 686 3.60 -26.31 -5.93
C PRO A 686 2.78 -25.02 -5.99
N GLN A 687 2.88 -24.25 -7.08
CA GLN A 687 2.12 -23.01 -7.28
C GLN A 687 0.62 -23.29 -7.32
N TRP A 688 0.18 -24.33 -8.04
CA TRP A 688 -1.24 -24.71 -8.08
C TRP A 688 -1.77 -25.20 -6.73
N SER A 689 -0.98 -25.98 -5.99
CA SER A 689 -1.35 -26.43 -4.63
C SER A 689 -1.42 -25.26 -3.65
N TRP A 690 -0.48 -24.31 -3.71
CA TRP A 690 -0.48 -23.14 -2.85
C TRP A 690 -1.65 -22.19 -3.14
N GLY A 691 -1.94 -21.94 -4.42
CA GLY A 691 -3.12 -21.18 -4.84
C GLY A 691 -4.41 -21.84 -4.34
N ALA A 692 -4.59 -23.14 -4.58
CA ALA A 692 -5.71 -23.92 -4.05
C ALA A 692 -5.87 -23.82 -2.53
N LEU A 693 -4.77 -23.94 -1.78
CA LEU A 693 -4.77 -23.84 -0.32
C LEU A 693 -5.29 -22.48 0.16
N ARG A 694 -4.73 -21.40 -0.37
CA ARG A 694 -5.15 -20.04 0.01
C ARG A 694 -6.57 -19.74 -0.48
N THR A 695 -6.98 -20.20 -1.66
CA THR A 695 -8.37 -20.08 -2.15
C THR A 695 -9.36 -20.73 -1.19
N VAL A 696 -9.12 -21.97 -0.74
CA VAL A 696 -9.97 -22.65 0.26
C VAL A 696 -10.03 -21.90 1.59
N GLN A 697 -8.88 -21.45 2.09
CA GLN A 697 -8.80 -20.75 3.38
C GLN A 697 -9.47 -19.38 3.35
N TYR A 698 -9.25 -18.61 2.29
CA TYR A 698 -9.82 -17.27 2.12
C TYR A 698 -11.33 -17.36 1.86
N ALA A 699 -11.77 -18.33 1.05
CA ALA A 699 -13.18 -18.65 0.82
C ALA A 699 -13.93 -18.89 2.14
N ALA A 700 -13.38 -19.70 3.04
CA ALA A 700 -14.02 -20.04 4.31
C ALA A 700 -14.29 -18.80 5.19
N VAL A 701 -13.29 -17.92 5.36
CA VAL A 701 -13.43 -16.71 6.20
C VAL A 701 -14.24 -15.60 5.51
N SER A 702 -14.06 -15.41 4.20
CA SER A 702 -14.80 -14.44 3.38
C SER A 702 -16.31 -14.77 3.37
N ARG A 703 -16.66 -16.03 3.09
CA ARG A 703 -18.04 -16.53 3.16
C ARG A 703 -18.67 -16.29 4.54
N ALA A 704 -17.95 -16.66 5.61
CA ALA A 704 -18.48 -16.51 6.97
C ALA A 704 -18.81 -15.05 7.29
N ALA A 705 -17.93 -14.12 6.92
CA ALA A 705 -18.17 -12.68 7.05
C ALA A 705 -19.37 -12.19 6.21
N TRP A 706 -19.45 -12.56 4.93
CA TRP A 706 -20.54 -12.15 4.03
C TRP A 706 -21.92 -12.61 4.54
N THR A 707 -22.04 -13.89 4.88
CA THR A 707 -23.31 -14.42 5.45
C THR A 707 -23.58 -13.89 6.86
N GLY A 708 -22.54 -13.56 7.64
CA GLY A 708 -22.66 -12.91 8.94
C GLY A 708 -23.26 -11.50 8.88
N LYS A 709 -23.14 -10.82 7.73
CA LYS A 709 -23.83 -9.55 7.42
C LYS A 709 -25.26 -9.73 6.89
N GLY A 710 -25.78 -10.96 6.84
CA GLY A 710 -27.13 -11.27 6.35
C GLY A 710 -27.27 -11.24 4.83
N ARG A 711 -26.16 -11.16 4.08
CA ARG A 711 -26.15 -11.26 2.62
C ARG A 711 -26.31 -12.74 2.19
N SER A 712 -26.95 -12.98 1.05
CA SER A 712 -27.09 -14.35 0.52
C SER A 712 -25.74 -14.88 0.04
N PHE A 713 -25.45 -16.15 0.33
CA PHE A 713 -24.24 -16.80 -0.20
C PHE A 713 -24.31 -17.02 -1.73
N SER A 714 -25.51 -16.99 -2.34
CA SER A 714 -25.66 -16.94 -3.80
C SER A 714 -25.00 -15.73 -4.45
N ASP A 715 -24.76 -14.67 -3.67
CA ASP A 715 -24.29 -13.38 -4.15
C ASP A 715 -22.82 -13.14 -3.80
N HIS A 716 -22.14 -14.13 -3.19
CA HIS A 716 -20.70 -14.08 -2.94
C HIS A 716 -19.98 -15.04 -3.88
N TYR A 717 -19.04 -14.52 -4.64
CA TYR A 717 -18.30 -15.30 -5.61
C TYR A 717 -16.88 -15.58 -5.15
N ILE A 718 -16.44 -16.81 -5.37
CA ILE A 718 -15.15 -17.35 -4.94
C ILE A 718 -14.56 -18.06 -6.16
N LEU A 719 -13.42 -17.59 -6.65
CA LEU A 719 -12.80 -18.05 -7.88
C LEU A 719 -11.44 -18.68 -7.64
N GLN A 720 -11.24 -19.81 -8.32
CA GLN A 720 -9.91 -20.33 -8.63
C GLN A 720 -9.63 -20.00 -10.10
N MET A 721 -8.53 -19.30 -10.40
CA MET A 721 -8.20 -18.93 -11.78
C MET A 721 -7.51 -20.09 -12.52
N ASN A 722 -7.90 -20.34 -13.77
CA ASN A 722 -7.26 -21.32 -14.64
C ASN A 722 -6.44 -20.64 -15.74
N ARG A 723 -5.38 -21.32 -16.17
CA ARG A 723 -4.66 -21.04 -17.42
C ARG A 723 -5.49 -21.57 -18.60
N TYR A 724 -5.68 -20.77 -19.64
CA TYR A 724 -6.41 -21.17 -20.85
C TYR A 724 -5.88 -22.47 -21.50
N ALA A 725 -4.56 -22.71 -21.38
CA ALA A 725 -3.91 -23.91 -21.89
C ALA A 725 -4.01 -25.16 -20.99
N GLU A 726 -4.54 -25.07 -19.77
CA GLU A 726 -4.68 -26.19 -18.82
C GLU A 726 -6.10 -26.75 -18.71
N ALA A 727 -7.04 -26.28 -19.55
CA ALA A 727 -8.40 -26.82 -19.68
C ALA A 727 -8.47 -28.22 -20.35
N PHE A 728 -7.43 -29.04 -20.21
CA PHE A 728 -7.39 -30.43 -20.66
C PHE A 728 -7.38 -31.36 -19.43
N ALA A 729 -8.10 -32.48 -19.52
CA ALA A 729 -8.14 -33.47 -18.45
C ALA A 729 -6.74 -33.99 -18.09
N ASN A 730 -6.48 -34.16 -16.78
CA ASN A 730 -5.22 -34.62 -16.19
C ASN A 730 -4.03 -33.63 -16.21
N GLN A 731 -4.24 -32.31 -16.36
CA GLN A 731 -3.18 -31.31 -16.16
C GLN A 731 -3.07 -30.82 -14.70
N ASN A 732 -2.00 -30.06 -14.40
CA ASN A 732 -1.64 -29.65 -13.04
C ASN A 732 -2.78 -28.87 -12.36
N PHE A 733 -3.40 -27.94 -13.07
CA PHE A 733 -4.56 -27.21 -12.56
C PHE A 733 -5.70 -28.11 -12.07
N GLU A 734 -6.06 -29.16 -12.81
CA GLU A 734 -7.19 -30.03 -12.42
C GLU A 734 -6.85 -30.87 -11.17
N GLN A 735 -5.62 -31.38 -11.09
CA GLN A 735 -5.15 -32.24 -10.00
C GLN A 735 -4.87 -31.46 -8.71
N TYR A 736 -4.18 -30.32 -8.82
CA TYR A 736 -3.67 -29.57 -7.67
C TYR A 736 -4.51 -28.33 -7.39
N GLY A 737 -4.94 -27.62 -8.44
CA GLY A 737 -5.77 -26.41 -8.37
C GLY A 737 -7.24 -26.68 -7.99
N PHE A 738 -7.85 -27.75 -8.51
CA PHE A 738 -9.27 -28.11 -8.26
C PHE A 738 -9.47 -29.27 -7.28
N LYS A 739 -8.82 -30.42 -7.51
CA LYS A 739 -8.96 -31.60 -6.65
C LYS A 739 -8.18 -31.49 -5.34
N GLY A 740 -7.24 -30.53 -5.23
CA GLY A 740 -6.44 -30.34 -4.02
C GLY A 740 -5.56 -31.53 -3.67
N GLN A 741 -5.12 -32.33 -4.65
CA GLN A 741 -4.56 -33.69 -4.44
C GLN A 741 -3.33 -33.74 -3.50
N LEU A 742 -2.59 -32.64 -3.35
CA LEU A 742 -1.43 -32.53 -2.45
C LEU A 742 -1.75 -31.87 -1.10
N LEU A 743 -2.97 -31.37 -0.90
CA LEU A 743 -3.45 -30.72 0.33
C LEU A 743 -3.91 -31.75 1.36
N THR A 744 -3.09 -32.78 1.58
CA THR A 744 -3.36 -33.89 2.49
C THR A 744 -2.47 -33.86 3.71
N THR A 745 -3.04 -34.13 4.89
CA THR A 745 -2.31 -34.17 6.17
C THR A 745 -1.30 -35.33 6.27
N SER A 746 -1.24 -36.21 5.28
CA SER A 746 -0.14 -37.17 5.11
C SER A 746 1.20 -36.51 4.77
N ASN A 747 1.20 -35.30 4.20
CA ASN A 747 2.38 -34.43 4.17
C ASN A 747 2.54 -33.75 5.54
N SER A 748 3.50 -34.21 6.33
CA SER A 748 3.72 -33.75 7.71
C SER A 748 4.07 -32.26 7.84
N ILE A 749 4.66 -31.64 6.81
CA ILE A 749 4.96 -30.20 6.79
C ILE A 749 3.66 -29.43 6.63
N TYR A 750 2.84 -29.80 5.64
CA TYR A 750 1.50 -29.26 5.43
C TYR A 750 0.57 -29.48 6.63
N ALA A 751 0.60 -30.66 7.25
CA ALA A 751 -0.16 -30.92 8.47
C ALA A 751 0.21 -29.96 9.63
N SER A 752 1.46 -29.50 9.68
CA SER A 752 1.98 -28.66 10.78
C SER A 752 1.88 -27.15 10.51
N TYR A 753 2.02 -26.70 9.27
CA TYR A 753 2.13 -25.28 8.88
C TYR A 753 1.18 -24.84 7.76
N GLY A 754 0.38 -25.76 7.21
CA GLY A 754 -0.51 -25.51 6.08
C GLY A 754 -1.72 -24.64 6.40
N GLY A 755 -1.93 -24.24 7.65
CA GLY A 755 -3.03 -23.39 8.09
C GLY A 755 -2.91 -21.92 7.65
N LEU A 756 -3.98 -21.16 7.88
CA LEU A 756 -3.97 -19.71 7.71
C LEU A 756 -3.31 -19.08 8.94
N GLY A 757 -2.25 -18.30 8.75
CA GLY A 757 -1.41 -17.82 9.85
C GLY A 757 -0.44 -18.89 10.40
N GLY A 758 0.09 -19.76 9.53
CA GLY A 758 1.16 -20.71 9.86
C GLY A 758 0.83 -21.87 10.81
N GLY A 759 -0.44 -22.05 11.18
CA GLY A 759 -0.91 -23.16 12.02
C GLY A 759 -1.09 -24.49 11.28
N ALA A 760 -1.74 -25.46 11.92
CA ALA A 760 -1.97 -26.79 11.35
C ALA A 760 -2.83 -26.79 10.08
N GLY A 761 -2.49 -27.65 9.12
CA GLY A 761 -3.25 -27.87 7.88
C GLY A 761 -4.47 -28.77 8.08
N SER A 762 -5.45 -28.67 7.17
CA SER A 762 -6.63 -29.55 7.09
C SER A 762 -6.63 -30.31 5.77
N ASP A 763 -7.22 -31.50 5.71
CA ASP A 763 -7.25 -32.26 4.46
C ASP A 763 -8.29 -31.68 3.47
N TYR A 764 -7.79 -31.19 2.34
CA TYR A 764 -8.56 -30.62 1.23
C TYR A 764 -8.38 -31.42 -0.07
N SER A 765 -7.88 -32.67 0.03
CA SER A 765 -7.72 -33.60 -1.11
C SER A 765 -8.98 -34.42 -1.41
N THR A 766 -9.98 -34.37 -0.52
CA THR A 766 -11.20 -35.19 -0.58
C THR A 766 -12.47 -34.37 -0.38
N SER A 767 -13.56 -34.79 -1.04
CA SER A 767 -14.91 -34.23 -0.82
C SER A 767 -15.32 -34.49 0.64
N PRO A 768 -15.94 -33.52 1.36
CA PRO A 768 -16.63 -32.33 0.86
C PRO A 768 -15.81 -31.02 0.81
N ASN A 769 -14.47 -31.08 0.94
CA ASN A 769 -13.65 -29.91 1.27
C ASN A 769 -12.59 -29.55 0.20
N ARG A 770 -12.66 -30.09 -1.02
CA ARG A 770 -11.70 -29.73 -2.09
C ARG A 770 -11.93 -28.29 -2.53
N PRO A 771 -10.93 -27.63 -3.15
CA PRO A 771 -11.12 -26.33 -3.80
C PRO A 771 -12.38 -26.29 -4.69
N VAL A 772 -12.60 -27.31 -5.51
CA VAL A 772 -13.77 -27.40 -6.41
C VAL A 772 -15.14 -27.59 -5.70
N ASP A 773 -15.14 -28.03 -4.44
CA ASP A 773 -16.34 -28.12 -3.59
C ASP A 773 -16.70 -26.77 -2.93
N LEU A 774 -15.78 -25.79 -2.95
CA LEU A 774 -15.89 -24.53 -2.21
C LEU A 774 -15.90 -23.27 -3.10
N ILE A 775 -15.29 -23.33 -4.30
CA ILE A 775 -15.42 -22.25 -5.30
C ILE A 775 -16.86 -22.13 -5.82
N THR A 776 -17.27 -20.90 -6.14
CA THR A 776 -18.51 -20.61 -6.87
C THR A 776 -18.24 -20.37 -8.36
N ALA A 777 -17.00 -20.04 -8.73
CA ALA A 777 -16.58 -19.67 -10.07
C ALA A 777 -15.19 -20.23 -10.42
N THR A 778 -14.89 -20.31 -11.70
CA THR A 778 -13.55 -20.50 -12.25
C THR A 778 -13.24 -19.34 -13.18
N GLY A 779 -11.95 -19.00 -13.28
CA GLY A 779 -11.49 -18.00 -14.24
C GLY A 779 -10.91 -18.61 -15.52
N ILE A 780 -10.89 -17.87 -16.63
CA ILE A 780 -10.02 -18.15 -17.79
C ILE A 780 -9.43 -16.87 -18.43
N ALA A 781 -8.11 -16.90 -18.73
CA ALA A 781 -7.39 -15.88 -19.49
C ALA A 781 -7.39 -16.19 -21.01
N GLY A 782 -8.46 -15.82 -21.71
CA GLY A 782 -8.75 -16.26 -23.08
C GLY A 782 -8.10 -15.44 -24.20
N TYR A 783 -6.82 -15.63 -24.49
CA TYR A 783 -6.18 -14.98 -25.64
C TYR A 783 -6.48 -15.65 -26.98
N TRP A 784 -6.62 -14.85 -28.03
CA TRP A 784 -6.86 -15.32 -29.41
C TRP A 784 -5.75 -14.82 -30.35
N LEU A 785 -4.85 -15.71 -30.75
CA LEU A 785 -3.76 -15.42 -31.69
C LEU A 785 -4.20 -15.62 -33.15
N SER A 786 -3.46 -15.05 -34.10
CA SER A 786 -3.59 -15.35 -35.53
C SER A 786 -2.49 -16.30 -36.00
N ASP A 787 -2.84 -17.20 -36.92
CA ASP A 787 -1.89 -18.15 -37.54
C ASP A 787 -0.87 -17.46 -38.45
N TYR A 788 -1.13 -16.20 -38.82
CA TYR A 788 -0.34 -15.41 -39.76
C TYR A 788 0.52 -14.36 -39.04
N ILE A 789 0.00 -13.76 -37.96
CA ILE A 789 0.60 -12.62 -37.24
C ILE A 789 0.40 -12.82 -35.74
N ARG A 790 1.48 -12.83 -34.93
CA ARG A 790 1.38 -12.74 -33.47
C ARG A 790 2.47 -11.86 -32.87
N SER A 791 2.14 -11.18 -31.78
CA SER A 791 3.16 -10.74 -30.81
C SER A 791 3.55 -11.93 -29.94
N THR A 792 4.81 -12.01 -29.53
CA THR A 792 5.25 -12.94 -28.48
C THR A 792 5.39 -12.24 -27.14
N SER A 793 4.92 -12.88 -26.07
CA SER A 793 4.98 -12.33 -24.71
C SER A 793 6.38 -12.41 -24.03
N TYR A 794 7.41 -12.81 -24.77
CA TYR A 794 8.77 -13.06 -24.27
C TYR A 794 9.89 -12.35 -25.06
N SER A 795 9.56 -11.76 -26.20
CA SER A 795 10.45 -10.91 -26.98
C SER A 795 9.61 -9.95 -27.81
N ASN A 796 10.12 -8.73 -27.98
CA ASN A 796 9.44 -7.55 -28.51
C ASN A 796 9.23 -7.63 -30.04
N ASP A 797 8.77 -8.78 -30.54
CA ASP A 797 8.86 -9.19 -31.93
C ASP A 797 7.47 -9.39 -32.56
N THR A 798 7.26 -8.72 -33.69
CA THR A 798 6.17 -9.00 -34.63
C THR A 798 6.46 -10.27 -35.40
N ILE A 799 6.05 -11.43 -34.88
CA ILE A 799 6.29 -12.70 -35.56
C ILE A 799 5.19 -12.99 -36.58
N ILE A 800 5.51 -12.66 -37.83
CA ILE A 800 4.79 -13.09 -39.04
C ILE A 800 5.24 -14.52 -39.41
N PHE A 801 4.31 -15.37 -39.85
CA PHE A 801 4.59 -16.77 -40.24
C PHE A 801 4.38 -17.04 -41.72
N GLY A 802 5.29 -17.84 -42.29
CA GLY A 802 5.13 -18.40 -43.63
C GLY A 802 5.72 -17.57 -44.76
N THR A 803 5.28 -17.90 -45.97
CA THR A 803 5.70 -17.30 -47.24
C THR A 803 4.85 -16.07 -47.58
N VAL A 804 5.28 -15.27 -48.56
CA VAL A 804 4.44 -14.19 -49.09
C VAL A 804 3.11 -14.69 -49.68
N SER A 805 3.06 -15.91 -50.22
CA SER A 805 1.81 -16.50 -50.74
C SER A 805 0.85 -16.93 -49.63
N ASP A 806 1.36 -17.42 -48.49
CA ASP A 806 0.52 -17.70 -47.31
C ASP A 806 -0.15 -16.40 -46.80
N ASN A 807 0.49 -15.26 -47.08
CA ASN A 807 0.17 -13.95 -46.52
C ASN A 807 -0.49 -13.00 -47.54
N ALA A 808 -0.73 -13.45 -48.77
CA ALA A 808 -1.28 -12.66 -49.87
C ALA A 808 -2.58 -11.91 -49.52
N GLN A 809 -3.45 -12.53 -48.73
CA GLN A 809 -4.77 -11.97 -48.38
C GLN A 809 -4.70 -10.70 -47.52
N TRP A 810 -3.77 -10.57 -46.56
CA TRP A 810 -3.65 -9.34 -45.76
C TRP A 810 -2.78 -8.28 -46.43
N LEU A 811 -1.81 -8.68 -47.25
CA LEU A 811 -1.05 -7.77 -48.09
C LEU A 811 -1.95 -7.12 -49.14
N GLN A 812 -2.84 -7.90 -49.78
CA GLN A 812 -3.87 -7.36 -50.66
C GLN A 812 -4.90 -6.51 -49.90
N ALA A 813 -5.35 -6.92 -48.70
CA ALA A 813 -6.25 -6.08 -47.90
C ALA A 813 -5.62 -4.72 -47.55
N ALA A 814 -4.32 -4.66 -47.25
CA ALA A 814 -3.61 -3.41 -46.99
C ALA A 814 -3.54 -2.52 -48.25
N ARG A 815 -3.39 -3.15 -49.42
CA ARG A 815 -3.50 -2.47 -50.73
C ARG A 815 -4.90 -1.95 -51.01
N ASP A 816 -5.92 -2.76 -50.76
CA ASP A 816 -7.33 -2.41 -50.93
C ASP A 816 -7.69 -1.20 -50.04
N TYR A 817 -7.30 -1.23 -48.77
CA TYR A 817 -7.49 -0.13 -47.83
C TYR A 817 -6.81 1.15 -48.33
N ALA A 818 -5.55 1.07 -48.74
CA ALA A 818 -4.80 2.22 -49.23
C ALA A 818 -5.33 2.80 -50.57
N ASN A 819 -6.11 2.03 -51.33
CA ASN A 819 -6.88 2.49 -52.50
C ASN A 819 -8.32 2.95 -52.16
N GLY A 820 -8.68 3.06 -50.88
CA GLY A 820 -10.01 3.47 -50.43
C GLY A 820 -11.09 2.37 -50.47
N LEU A 821 -10.73 1.12 -50.78
CA LEU A 821 -11.63 -0.04 -50.77
C LEU A 821 -11.83 -0.59 -49.33
N THR A 822 -12.06 0.31 -48.36
CA THR A 822 -12.05 0.06 -46.91
C THR A 822 -12.89 -1.15 -46.50
N LEU A 823 -14.13 -1.27 -47.00
CA LEU A 823 -15.03 -2.39 -46.69
C LEU A 823 -14.50 -3.74 -47.21
N GLN A 824 -13.84 -3.76 -48.37
CA GLN A 824 -13.24 -4.97 -48.94
C GLN A 824 -12.01 -5.42 -48.14
N ALA A 825 -11.15 -4.47 -47.76
CA ALA A 825 -10.01 -4.73 -46.88
C ALA A 825 -10.45 -5.32 -45.53
N PHE A 826 -11.43 -4.68 -44.89
CA PHE A 826 -11.92 -5.11 -43.58
C PHE A 826 -12.62 -6.47 -43.60
N ASN A 827 -13.44 -6.75 -44.63
CA ASN A 827 -14.03 -8.08 -44.82
C ASN A 827 -12.98 -9.16 -45.11
N SER A 828 -11.90 -8.80 -45.81
CA SER A 828 -10.75 -9.69 -46.03
C SER A 828 -10.01 -10.01 -44.72
N LEU A 829 -9.89 -9.05 -43.81
CA LEU A 829 -9.36 -9.28 -42.46
C LEU A 829 -10.29 -10.19 -41.63
N VAL A 830 -11.59 -9.90 -41.53
CA VAL A 830 -12.57 -10.78 -40.84
C VAL A 830 -12.46 -12.23 -41.34
N SER A 831 -12.27 -12.41 -42.64
CA SER A 831 -12.12 -13.73 -43.26
C SER A 831 -10.80 -14.42 -42.90
N LEU A 832 -9.70 -13.67 -42.81
CA LEU A 832 -8.37 -14.19 -42.43
C LEU A 832 -8.38 -14.74 -40.99
N PHE A 833 -8.90 -13.98 -40.02
CA PHE A 833 -8.89 -14.38 -38.60
C PHE A 833 -9.86 -15.54 -38.30
N ARG A 834 -10.86 -15.78 -39.15
CA ARG A 834 -11.81 -16.89 -39.03
C ARG A 834 -11.18 -18.26 -39.36
N LEU A 835 -10.23 -18.31 -40.30
CA LEU A 835 -9.72 -19.56 -40.87
C LEU A 835 -8.44 -20.04 -40.18
N GLN A 836 -8.25 -21.36 -40.14
CA GLN A 836 -6.96 -21.96 -39.80
C GLN A 836 -6.03 -21.89 -41.01
N ARG A 837 -4.78 -21.48 -40.82
CA ARG A 837 -3.78 -21.53 -41.89
C ARG A 837 -3.46 -23.00 -42.25
N PRO A 838 -3.49 -23.39 -43.53
CA PRO A 838 -3.19 -24.77 -43.94
C PRO A 838 -1.83 -25.26 -43.42
N GLY A 839 -1.77 -26.52 -42.97
CA GLY A 839 -0.54 -27.18 -42.56
C GLY A 839 -0.02 -26.89 -41.15
N LEU A 840 -0.71 -26.07 -40.34
CA LEU A 840 -0.43 -25.95 -38.90
C LEU A 840 -1.05 -27.10 -38.10
N ASP A 841 -0.34 -27.55 -37.06
CA ASP A 841 -0.85 -28.52 -36.10
C ASP A 841 -2.08 -27.97 -35.35
N ALA A 842 -3.02 -28.85 -35.02
CA ALA A 842 -4.28 -28.50 -34.37
C ALA A 842 -4.11 -28.03 -32.90
N ASN A 843 -2.88 -27.97 -32.38
CA ASN A 843 -2.55 -27.51 -31.02
C ASN A 843 -1.91 -26.10 -30.98
N SER A 844 -1.63 -25.45 -32.11
CA SER A 844 -1.18 -24.04 -32.08
C SER A 844 -2.32 -23.14 -31.61
N GLN A 845 -2.06 -22.25 -30.64
CA GLN A 845 -3.03 -21.39 -29.92
C GLN A 845 -3.71 -20.30 -30.78
N ALA A 846 -3.74 -20.45 -32.09
CA ALA A 846 -4.16 -19.45 -33.06
C ALA A 846 -5.40 -19.91 -33.83
N ASN A 847 -6.09 -18.94 -34.44
CA ASN A 847 -7.43 -19.04 -35.02
C ASN A 847 -8.59 -19.33 -34.05
N TRP A 848 -9.78 -18.98 -34.53
CA TRP A 848 -11.04 -18.99 -33.79
C TRP A 848 -11.54 -20.39 -33.41
N THR A 849 -11.41 -21.38 -34.30
CA THR A 849 -11.96 -22.73 -34.10
C THR A 849 -11.26 -23.42 -32.93
N ILE A 850 -9.97 -23.17 -32.79
CA ILE A 850 -9.15 -23.65 -31.67
C ILE A 850 -9.62 -23.01 -30.35
N PHE A 851 -9.82 -21.69 -30.32
CA PHE A 851 -10.36 -20.96 -29.16
C PHE A 851 -11.72 -21.47 -28.68
N ALA A 852 -12.69 -21.63 -29.60
CA ALA A 852 -14.03 -22.14 -29.26
C ALA A 852 -13.98 -23.57 -28.67
N ARG A 853 -13.06 -24.41 -29.15
CA ARG A 853 -12.82 -25.76 -28.63
C ARG A 853 -12.16 -25.76 -27.25
N HIS A 854 -11.24 -24.84 -26.95
CA HIS A 854 -10.68 -24.69 -25.59
C HIS A 854 -11.76 -24.34 -24.57
N LEU A 855 -12.69 -23.45 -24.91
CA LEU A 855 -13.84 -23.12 -24.06
C LEU A 855 -14.80 -24.31 -23.88
N SER A 856 -15.07 -25.06 -24.94
CA SER A 856 -15.87 -26.29 -24.87
C SER A 856 -15.21 -27.38 -23.99
N ASN A 857 -13.88 -27.46 -24.01
CA ASN A 857 -13.13 -28.38 -23.14
C ASN A 857 -13.20 -27.95 -21.67
N LEU A 858 -13.06 -26.65 -21.37
CA LEU A 858 -13.24 -26.14 -20.01
C LEU A 858 -14.67 -26.41 -19.51
N GLU A 859 -15.69 -26.12 -20.32
CA GLU A 859 -17.09 -26.39 -19.99
C GLU A 859 -17.34 -27.87 -19.68
N SER A 860 -16.70 -28.79 -20.42
CA SER A 860 -16.78 -30.24 -20.16
C SER A 860 -16.15 -30.61 -18.81
N VAL A 861 -14.97 -30.07 -18.49
CA VAL A 861 -14.30 -30.28 -17.19
C VAL A 861 -15.15 -29.72 -16.04
N ILE A 862 -15.69 -28.52 -16.17
CA ILE A 862 -16.54 -27.90 -15.13
C ILE A 862 -17.87 -28.63 -14.97
N SER A 863 -18.51 -29.01 -16.07
CA SER A 863 -19.75 -29.80 -16.07
C SER A 863 -19.60 -31.15 -15.37
N ALA A 864 -18.40 -31.75 -15.37
CA ALA A 864 -18.16 -32.95 -14.58
C ALA A 864 -18.36 -32.70 -13.07
N TYR A 865 -17.93 -31.55 -12.54
CA TYR A 865 -18.08 -31.21 -11.12
C TYR A 865 -19.50 -30.77 -10.75
N ASP A 866 -20.23 -30.11 -11.65
CA ASP A 866 -21.65 -29.78 -11.46
C ASP A 866 -22.52 -31.05 -11.32
N ASN A 867 -22.19 -32.12 -12.06
CA ASN A 867 -23.02 -33.32 -12.17
C ASN A 867 -22.59 -34.49 -11.27
N ILE A 868 -21.51 -34.37 -10.50
CA ILE A 868 -21.09 -35.42 -9.55
C ILE A 868 -21.98 -35.39 -8.30
N SER A 869 -22.65 -36.52 -8.04
CA SER A 869 -23.31 -36.88 -6.77
C SER A 869 -22.28 -37.04 -5.63
N GLY A 870 -21.68 -35.93 -5.24
CA GLY A 870 -20.50 -35.87 -4.38
C GLY A 870 -19.73 -34.54 -4.43
N ARG A 871 -20.08 -33.58 -5.31
CA ARG A 871 -19.76 -32.16 -5.06
C ARG A 871 -20.69 -31.69 -3.94
N ALA A 872 -20.15 -31.58 -2.73
CA ALA A 872 -20.93 -31.07 -1.61
C ALA A 872 -21.18 -29.59 -1.83
N THR A 873 -22.37 -29.23 -2.31
CA THR A 873 -22.66 -27.82 -2.65
C THR A 873 -22.50 -26.91 -1.45
N ASN A 874 -22.67 -27.40 -0.21
CA ASN A 874 -22.41 -26.63 1.01
C ASN A 874 -23.16 -25.27 1.07
N GLY A 875 -24.22 -25.07 0.28
CA GLY A 875 -24.92 -23.79 0.09
C GLY A 875 -24.39 -22.89 -1.05
N VAL A 876 -23.29 -23.28 -1.71
CA VAL A 876 -22.79 -22.70 -2.98
C VAL A 876 -23.82 -22.96 -4.09
N ASN A 877 -23.78 -22.14 -5.15
CA ASN A 877 -24.45 -22.44 -6.42
C ASN A 877 -24.06 -23.86 -6.90
N PRO A 878 -25.04 -24.75 -7.21
CA PRO A 878 -24.75 -26.09 -7.73
C PRO A 878 -23.92 -26.07 -9.01
N LYS A 879 -23.97 -24.97 -9.78
CA LYS A 879 -23.16 -24.75 -10.98
C LYS A 879 -22.04 -23.74 -10.74
N ILE A 880 -20.83 -24.09 -11.17
CA ILE A 880 -19.67 -23.18 -11.10
C ILE A 880 -19.78 -22.15 -12.25
N GLY A 881 -19.69 -20.85 -11.96
CA GLY A 881 -19.63 -19.81 -13.00
C GLY A 881 -18.30 -19.84 -13.77
N ILE A 882 -18.31 -19.56 -15.08
CA ILE A 882 -17.08 -19.37 -15.86
C ILE A 882 -16.91 -17.88 -16.12
N LEU A 883 -15.95 -17.26 -15.41
CA LEU A 883 -15.66 -15.84 -15.55
C LEU A 883 -14.45 -15.66 -16.47
N HIS A 884 -14.71 -15.07 -17.64
CA HIS A 884 -13.66 -14.59 -18.52
C HIS A 884 -13.14 -13.25 -17.98
N TYR A 885 -11.93 -13.25 -17.42
CA TYR A 885 -11.40 -12.14 -16.60
C TYR A 885 -10.28 -11.34 -17.29
N GLU A 886 -9.72 -11.89 -18.35
CA GLU A 886 -8.68 -11.30 -19.18
C GLU A 886 -8.67 -12.01 -20.54
N GLY A 887 -8.52 -11.28 -21.64
CA GLY A 887 -8.40 -11.89 -22.96
C GLY A 887 -8.86 -10.97 -24.09
N ALA A 888 -8.14 -11.05 -25.20
CA ALA A 888 -8.34 -10.21 -26.37
C ALA A 888 -7.72 -10.89 -27.61
N PRO A 889 -7.97 -10.37 -28.82
CA PRO A 889 -7.22 -10.73 -30.00
C PRO A 889 -5.76 -10.25 -29.86
N GLN A 890 -4.83 -11.18 -29.58
CA GLN A 890 -3.41 -10.93 -29.39
C GLN A 890 -2.66 -10.90 -30.73
N TRP A 891 -2.96 -9.88 -31.54
CA TRP A 891 -2.23 -9.60 -32.76
C TRP A 891 -2.01 -8.09 -32.94
N SER A 892 -0.79 -7.76 -33.35
CA SER A 892 -0.30 -6.40 -33.59
C SER A 892 0.92 -6.49 -34.52
N PHE A 893 1.30 -5.36 -35.08
CA PHE A 893 2.57 -5.19 -35.79
C PHE A 893 3.64 -4.48 -34.92
N SER A 894 3.37 -4.25 -33.64
CA SER A 894 4.23 -3.50 -32.73
C SER A 894 5.25 -4.34 -31.97
N THR A 895 6.42 -3.73 -31.74
CA THR A 895 7.43 -4.16 -30.76
C THR A 895 6.97 -3.93 -29.31
N ASN A 896 6.11 -2.95 -29.08
CA ASN A 896 5.65 -2.59 -27.75
C ASN A 896 4.61 -3.62 -27.28
N VAL A 897 5.00 -4.41 -26.27
CA VAL A 897 4.44 -5.72 -25.87
C VAL A 897 2.97 -5.65 -25.39
N ILE A 898 2.38 -4.47 -25.30
CA ILE A 898 1.04 -4.24 -24.75
C ILE A 898 0.01 -4.21 -25.88
N ASN A 899 -1.05 -5.02 -25.72
CA ASN A 899 -2.11 -5.28 -26.70
C ASN A 899 -2.58 -4.06 -27.51
N GLY A 900 -2.03 -3.92 -28.70
CA GLY A 900 -2.78 -3.41 -29.84
C GLY A 900 -2.56 -1.96 -30.26
N THR A 901 -1.54 -1.28 -29.73
CA THR A 901 -1.13 0.10 -30.08
C THR A 901 -0.59 0.19 -31.51
N ASN A 902 -1.46 -0.10 -32.48
CA ASN A 902 -1.18 -0.09 -33.91
C ASN A 902 -1.21 1.36 -34.43
N ASN A 903 -0.35 2.23 -33.90
CA ASN A 903 -0.28 3.61 -34.33
C ASN A 903 0.52 3.71 -35.64
N ALA A 904 -0.10 4.23 -36.71
CA ALA A 904 0.57 4.50 -37.99
C ALA A 904 1.80 5.42 -37.89
N SER A 905 1.90 6.22 -36.81
CA SER A 905 3.04 7.09 -36.53
C SER A 905 4.06 6.51 -35.54
N ASP A 906 3.90 5.26 -35.08
CA ASP A 906 4.94 4.59 -34.29
C ASP A 906 6.08 4.07 -35.19
N SER A 907 7.23 4.73 -35.09
CA SER A 907 8.45 4.36 -35.80
C SER A 907 9.03 3.01 -35.35
N GLU A 908 8.80 2.54 -34.14
CA GLU A 908 9.30 1.23 -33.70
C GLU A 908 8.54 0.10 -34.38
N SER A 909 7.20 0.15 -34.35
CA SER A 909 6.32 -0.74 -35.11
C SER A 909 6.65 -0.73 -36.62
N LEU A 910 6.79 0.45 -37.22
CA LEU A 910 7.10 0.59 -38.65
C LEU A 910 8.46 -0.03 -38.99
N ASN A 911 9.50 0.25 -38.19
CA ASN A 911 10.84 -0.31 -38.42
C ASN A 911 10.84 -1.83 -38.27
N ALA A 912 10.21 -2.39 -37.23
CA ALA A 912 10.16 -3.84 -37.02
C ALA A 912 9.38 -4.59 -38.11
N LEU A 913 8.26 -4.03 -38.57
CA LEU A 913 7.48 -4.62 -39.67
C LEU A 913 8.24 -4.52 -41.01
N THR A 914 8.83 -3.36 -41.31
CA THR A 914 9.71 -3.14 -42.48
C THR A 914 10.85 -4.16 -42.50
N TYR A 915 11.51 -4.31 -41.35
CA TYR A 915 12.62 -5.22 -41.14
C TYR A 915 12.20 -6.69 -41.35
N ARG A 916 11.05 -7.09 -40.81
CA ARG A 916 10.56 -8.48 -40.88
C ARG A 916 10.14 -8.87 -42.29
N ILE A 917 9.56 -7.96 -43.07
CA ILE A 917 9.24 -8.17 -44.49
C ILE A 917 10.52 -8.18 -45.34
N GLY A 918 11.47 -7.29 -45.03
CA GLY A 918 12.72 -7.07 -45.75
C GLY A 918 13.84 -8.08 -45.46
N ASN A 919 15.08 -7.62 -45.70
CA ASN A 919 16.29 -8.46 -45.85
C ASN A 919 17.11 -8.67 -44.56
N GLY A 920 16.54 -8.41 -43.38
CA GLY A 920 17.23 -8.54 -42.08
C GLY A 920 18.31 -7.48 -41.80
N GLY A 921 19.07 -7.69 -40.72
CA GLY A 921 20.00 -6.71 -40.11
C GLY A 921 19.95 -6.79 -38.58
N THR A 922 20.13 -5.67 -37.87
CA THR A 922 19.92 -5.56 -36.41
C THR A 922 18.90 -4.49 -36.03
N THR A 923 17.86 -4.86 -35.29
CA THR A 923 16.96 -3.91 -34.62
C THR A 923 17.67 -3.25 -33.42
N PRO A 924 17.28 -2.03 -33.00
CA PRO A 924 17.69 -1.42 -31.72
C PRO A 924 17.10 -2.13 -30.48
N GLY A 925 17.27 -3.45 -30.39
CA GLY A 925 16.63 -4.30 -29.37
C GLY A 925 17.31 -5.65 -29.10
N ASN A 926 18.48 -5.90 -29.70
CA ASN A 926 19.37 -7.03 -29.37
C ASN A 926 18.80 -8.46 -29.52
N VAL A 927 17.76 -8.65 -30.37
CA VAL A 927 17.27 -9.98 -30.78
C VAL A 927 17.35 -10.11 -32.30
N SER A 928 18.14 -11.06 -32.79
CA SER A 928 18.38 -11.27 -34.22
C SER A 928 17.34 -12.21 -34.86
N VAL A 929 16.10 -11.75 -35.01
CA VAL A 929 15.09 -12.45 -35.81
C VAL A 929 15.43 -12.29 -37.29
N PRO A 930 15.51 -13.34 -38.13
CA PRO A 930 15.77 -13.16 -39.57
C PRO A 930 14.67 -12.36 -40.29
N GLY A 931 15.06 -11.59 -41.31
CA GLY A 931 14.12 -11.07 -42.31
C GLY A 931 13.46 -12.21 -43.10
N LEU A 932 12.27 -11.96 -43.64
CA LEU A 932 11.54 -12.94 -44.46
C LEU A 932 11.85 -12.83 -45.96
N ASN A 933 12.55 -11.77 -46.38
CA ASN A 933 13.03 -11.56 -47.75
C ASN A 933 11.91 -11.67 -48.80
N TRP A 934 10.71 -11.16 -48.48
CA TRP A 934 9.56 -11.25 -49.37
C TRP A 934 9.69 -10.33 -50.59
N ASP A 935 9.09 -10.75 -51.70
CA ASP A 935 8.75 -9.84 -52.80
C ASP A 935 7.32 -9.35 -52.63
N VAL A 936 7.18 -8.09 -52.24
CA VAL A 936 5.88 -7.43 -52.01
C VAL A 936 5.46 -6.50 -53.17
N SER A 937 6.17 -6.54 -54.31
CA SER A 937 5.88 -5.70 -55.49
C SER A 937 4.45 -5.84 -56.04
N ALA A 938 3.81 -7.01 -55.87
CA ALA A 938 2.41 -7.22 -56.25
C ALA A 938 1.40 -6.52 -55.32
N TYR A 939 1.82 -6.08 -54.13
CA TYR A 939 0.94 -5.62 -53.04
C TYR A 939 1.17 -4.14 -52.64
N THR A 940 2.29 -3.53 -53.03
CA THR A 940 2.53 -2.08 -52.86
C THR A 940 1.63 -1.24 -53.77
N LEU A 941 1.47 0.05 -53.45
CA LEU A 941 0.84 1.01 -54.37
C LEU A 941 1.79 1.38 -55.52
N SER A 942 3.09 1.53 -55.21
CA SER A 942 4.14 1.85 -56.19
C SER A 942 4.42 0.74 -57.20
N GLY A 943 4.01 -0.51 -56.92
CA GLY A 943 4.40 -1.69 -57.69
C GLY A 943 5.87 -2.08 -57.51
N THR A 944 6.60 -1.47 -56.58
CA THR A 944 8.00 -1.78 -56.26
C THR A 944 8.09 -2.71 -55.06
N ASN A 945 9.18 -3.49 -54.94
CA ASN A 945 9.42 -4.34 -53.77
C ASN A 945 9.87 -3.50 -52.56
N SER A 946 8.97 -2.70 -52.02
CA SER A 946 9.20 -1.75 -50.93
C SER A 946 8.62 -2.26 -49.62
N ALA A 947 9.49 -2.86 -48.79
CA ALA A 947 9.10 -3.41 -47.48
C ALA A 947 8.55 -2.34 -46.51
N SER A 948 9.03 -1.10 -46.60
CA SER A 948 8.58 0.02 -45.74
C SER A 948 7.23 0.60 -46.17
N GLU A 949 6.98 0.70 -47.47
CA GLU A 949 5.67 1.07 -48.01
C GLU A 949 4.62 0.03 -47.60
N MET A 950 4.93 -1.26 -47.79
CA MET A 950 4.06 -2.35 -47.38
C MET A 950 3.80 -2.35 -45.86
N ALA A 951 4.84 -2.12 -45.05
CA ALA A 951 4.70 -2.00 -43.60
C ALA A 951 3.77 -0.85 -43.19
N GLN A 952 3.92 0.33 -43.79
CA GLN A 952 3.06 1.48 -43.52
C GLN A 952 1.61 1.21 -43.93
N MET A 953 1.38 0.63 -45.11
CA MET A 953 0.02 0.27 -45.59
C MET A 953 -0.67 -0.71 -44.63
N CYS A 954 0.07 -1.71 -44.13
CA CYS A 954 -0.45 -2.69 -43.18
C CYS A 954 -0.76 -2.09 -41.80
N LEU A 955 0.09 -1.19 -41.29
CA LEU A 955 -0.16 -0.44 -40.06
C LEU A 955 -1.40 0.46 -40.20
N ASN A 956 -1.48 1.25 -41.28
CA ASN A 956 -2.60 2.15 -41.56
C ASN A 956 -3.94 1.39 -41.63
N MET A 957 -3.97 0.27 -42.34
CA MET A 957 -5.16 -0.60 -42.41
C MET A 957 -5.53 -1.16 -41.03
N LEU A 958 -4.56 -1.65 -40.26
CA LEU A 958 -4.83 -2.29 -38.97
C LEU A 958 -5.25 -1.30 -37.88
N GLN A 959 -4.83 -0.04 -38.00
CA GLN A 959 -5.35 1.08 -37.20
C GLN A 959 -6.78 1.43 -37.65
N GLY A 960 -6.99 1.60 -38.96
CA GLY A 960 -8.28 1.91 -39.56
C GLY A 960 -9.37 0.93 -39.17
N TRP A 961 -9.06 -0.37 -39.23
CA TRP A 961 -10.02 -1.44 -38.92
C TRP A 961 -10.46 -1.49 -37.44
N LYS A 962 -9.56 -1.16 -36.50
CA LYS A 962 -9.89 -1.07 -35.06
C LYS A 962 -10.69 0.19 -34.72
N LEU A 963 -10.34 1.31 -35.36
CA LEU A 963 -11.04 2.59 -35.19
C LEU A 963 -12.35 2.68 -36.00
N ASP A 964 -12.58 1.74 -36.93
CA ASP A 964 -13.62 1.79 -37.97
C ASP A 964 -13.61 3.10 -38.77
N ILE A 965 -12.41 3.52 -39.17
CA ILE A 965 -12.13 4.69 -40.03
C ILE A 965 -11.51 4.25 -41.36
N ASP A 966 -11.68 5.07 -42.39
CA ASP A 966 -11.13 4.84 -43.73
C ASP A 966 -9.71 5.42 -43.90
N HIS A 967 -9.14 5.20 -45.08
CA HIS A 967 -7.81 5.68 -45.46
C HIS A 967 -7.60 7.21 -45.39
N THR A 968 -8.67 8.02 -45.27
CA THR A 968 -8.60 9.47 -45.07
C THR A 968 -8.71 9.87 -43.58
N GLY A 969 -9.07 8.93 -42.71
CA GLY A 969 -9.38 9.15 -41.30
C GLY A 969 -10.86 9.45 -41.03
N ALA A 970 -11.73 9.41 -42.03
CA ALA A 970 -13.17 9.56 -41.86
C ALA A 970 -13.82 8.27 -41.33
N ALA A 971 -14.95 8.37 -40.62
CA ALA A 971 -15.64 7.19 -40.08
C ALA A 971 -16.16 6.27 -41.21
N ALA A 972 -15.65 5.05 -41.27
CA ALA A 972 -16.02 4.04 -42.27
C ALA A 972 -17.34 3.35 -41.93
N ASN A 973 -17.72 3.31 -40.65
CA ASN A 973 -19.00 2.77 -40.15
C ASN A 973 -19.30 1.34 -40.63
N THR A 974 -18.28 0.51 -40.83
CA THR A 974 -18.45 -0.88 -41.28
C THR A 974 -18.93 -1.80 -40.17
N GLY A 975 -18.67 -1.44 -38.90
CA GLY A 975 -18.88 -2.29 -37.74
C GLY A 975 -18.13 -3.63 -37.80
N SER A 976 -17.17 -3.82 -38.72
CA SER A 976 -16.68 -5.14 -39.11
C SER A 976 -15.81 -5.80 -38.03
N TYR A 977 -14.85 -5.08 -37.45
CA TYR A 977 -14.05 -5.54 -36.30
C TYR A 977 -14.96 -5.83 -35.09
N LYS A 978 -15.83 -4.87 -34.75
CA LYS A 978 -16.85 -4.97 -33.69
C LYS A 978 -17.74 -6.23 -33.85
N THR A 979 -18.24 -6.46 -35.06
CA THR A 979 -19.05 -7.64 -35.42
C THR A 979 -18.25 -8.93 -35.31
N MET A 980 -16.98 -8.95 -35.72
CA MET A 980 -16.11 -10.12 -35.58
C MET A 980 -15.94 -10.53 -34.11
N ILE A 981 -15.72 -9.59 -33.19
CA ILE A 981 -15.57 -9.93 -31.77
C ILE A 981 -16.93 -10.39 -31.16
N LYS A 982 -18.06 -9.78 -31.53
CA LYS A 982 -19.39 -10.20 -31.05
C LYS A 982 -19.81 -11.58 -31.60
N THR A 983 -19.65 -11.78 -32.91
CA THR A 983 -20.09 -12.99 -33.65
C THR A 983 -19.21 -14.22 -33.37
N TYR A 984 -17.92 -14.02 -33.17
CA TYR A 984 -17.00 -15.10 -32.83
C TYR A 984 -16.72 -15.09 -31.32
N TYR A 985 -15.77 -14.28 -30.86
CA TYR A 985 -15.22 -14.34 -29.49
C TYR A 985 -16.28 -14.49 -28.37
N TYR A 986 -17.24 -13.56 -28.30
CA TYR A 986 -18.30 -13.61 -27.29
C TYR A 986 -19.27 -14.77 -27.50
N GLN A 987 -19.62 -15.08 -28.76
CA GLN A 987 -20.52 -16.19 -29.05
C GLN A 987 -19.91 -17.56 -28.70
N ALA A 988 -18.59 -17.76 -28.65
CA ALA A 988 -18.02 -19.00 -28.08
C ALA A 988 -18.25 -19.07 -26.57
N LEU A 989 -17.93 -18.00 -25.84
CA LEU A 989 -18.14 -17.91 -24.40
C LEU A 989 -19.59 -18.23 -24.04
N LYS A 990 -20.54 -17.65 -24.79
CA LYS A 990 -21.98 -17.89 -24.68
C LYS A 990 -22.40 -19.30 -25.14
N THR A 991 -21.86 -19.83 -26.23
CA THR A 991 -22.22 -21.17 -26.75
C THR A 991 -21.72 -22.30 -25.84
N ALA A 992 -20.57 -22.12 -25.17
CA ALA A 992 -20.09 -23.05 -24.15
C ALA A 992 -20.91 -22.92 -22.86
N SER A 993 -21.04 -21.71 -22.31
CA SER A 993 -21.51 -21.50 -20.93
C SER A 993 -23.04 -21.43 -20.79
N ALA A 994 -23.77 -21.01 -21.83
CA ALA A 994 -25.22 -20.77 -21.75
C ALA A 994 -26.09 -22.04 -21.77
N PRO A 995 -25.76 -23.14 -22.48
CA PRO A 995 -26.49 -24.41 -22.36
C PRO A 995 -26.50 -24.95 -20.93
N SER A 996 -25.40 -24.74 -20.21
CA SER A 996 -25.28 -25.05 -18.79
C SER A 996 -25.95 -24.01 -17.88
N GLY A 997 -26.41 -22.86 -18.39
CA GLY A 997 -27.08 -21.83 -17.60
C GLY A 997 -26.16 -21.16 -16.58
N ARG A 998 -24.86 -21.03 -16.90
CA ARG A 998 -23.88 -20.27 -16.10
C ARG A 998 -24.09 -18.77 -16.28
N GLU A 999 -23.40 -17.96 -15.47
CA GLU A 999 -23.14 -16.57 -15.89
C GLU A 999 -22.35 -16.58 -17.20
N ASN A 1000 -22.86 -15.85 -18.20
CA ASN A 1000 -22.21 -15.68 -19.51
C ASN A 1000 -21.50 -14.32 -19.62
N HIS A 1001 -21.46 -13.56 -18.53
CA HIS A 1001 -20.94 -12.20 -18.50
C HIS A 1001 -19.45 -12.22 -18.11
N PRO A 1002 -18.55 -11.76 -18.99
CA PRO A 1002 -17.14 -11.58 -18.65
C PRO A 1002 -16.94 -10.51 -17.55
N ALA A 1003 -15.81 -10.57 -16.83
CA ALA A 1003 -15.39 -9.58 -15.82
C ALA A 1003 -14.27 -8.71 -16.41
N GLN A 1004 -14.57 -7.47 -16.78
CA GLN A 1004 -13.92 -6.84 -17.95
C GLN A 1004 -12.97 -5.66 -17.68
N PHE A 1005 -12.46 -5.55 -16.45
CA PHE A 1005 -11.78 -4.35 -15.99
C PHE A 1005 -10.46 -4.68 -15.29
N SER A 1006 -9.53 -3.74 -15.41
CA SER A 1006 -8.21 -3.79 -14.80
C SER A 1006 -7.72 -2.36 -14.60
N TYR A 1007 -7.20 -2.07 -13.42
CA TYR A 1007 -6.50 -0.84 -13.10
C TYR A 1007 -4.99 -1.06 -13.23
N GLN A 1008 -4.28 -0.07 -13.75
CA GLN A 1008 -2.82 -0.04 -13.74
C GLN A 1008 -2.36 1.25 -13.08
N ASN A 1009 -1.25 1.18 -12.35
CA ASN A 1009 -0.75 2.19 -11.41
C ASN A 1009 -0.65 3.66 -11.88
N THR A 1010 -0.73 3.93 -13.17
CA THR A 1010 -0.72 5.27 -13.76
C THR A 1010 -1.87 5.54 -14.74
N THR A 1011 -2.77 4.58 -14.97
CA THR A 1011 -3.77 4.70 -16.05
C THR A 1011 -5.08 3.93 -15.77
N TRP A 1012 -6.20 4.65 -15.89
CA TRP A 1012 -7.57 4.13 -15.78
C TRP A 1012 -8.08 3.65 -17.15
N GLY A 1013 -8.64 2.44 -17.26
CA GLY A 1013 -9.24 2.02 -18.52
C GLY A 1013 -9.85 0.63 -18.56
N LEU A 1014 -10.40 0.32 -19.74
CA LEU A 1014 -11.09 -0.92 -20.06
C LEU A 1014 -10.07 -1.99 -20.48
N PHE A 1015 -10.38 -3.28 -20.32
CA PHE A 1015 -9.55 -4.30 -20.96
C PHE A 1015 -9.84 -4.33 -22.48
N PRO A 1016 -8.84 -4.33 -23.39
CA PRO A 1016 -7.40 -4.49 -23.17
C PRO A 1016 -6.62 -3.17 -23.00
N VAL A 1017 -6.39 -2.80 -21.73
CA VAL A 1017 -5.53 -1.71 -21.25
C VAL A 1017 -6.00 -0.29 -21.60
N ALA A 1018 -5.71 0.62 -20.66
CA ALA A 1018 -5.95 2.04 -20.76
C ALA A 1018 -4.98 2.74 -21.73
N TYR A 1019 -5.52 3.51 -22.70
CA TYR A 1019 -4.71 4.21 -23.69
C TYR A 1019 -4.37 5.64 -23.26
N GLN A 1020 -3.13 5.87 -22.84
CA GLN A 1020 -2.55 7.22 -22.81
C GLN A 1020 -2.34 7.80 -24.23
N PHE A 1021 -2.46 6.98 -25.27
CA PHE A 1021 -2.23 7.33 -26.68
C PHE A 1021 -3.49 7.16 -27.56
N GLY A 1022 -4.58 7.82 -27.15
CA GLY A 1022 -5.75 8.07 -27.98
C GLY A 1022 -6.79 6.94 -28.05
N ASN A 1023 -7.90 7.24 -28.74
CA ASN A 1023 -9.20 6.57 -28.68
C ASN A 1023 -9.28 5.12 -29.25
N GLN A 1024 -8.17 4.38 -29.29
CA GLN A 1024 -7.99 3.14 -30.07
C GLN A 1024 -8.93 1.98 -29.70
N TYR A 1025 -9.51 2.00 -28.49
CA TYR A 1025 -10.61 1.12 -28.10
C TYR A 1025 -11.88 1.87 -27.62
N ALA A 1026 -11.90 3.20 -27.66
CA ALA A 1026 -13.13 3.96 -27.37
C ALA A 1026 -14.13 3.93 -28.56
N SER A 1027 -13.65 3.63 -29.77
CA SER A 1027 -14.49 3.26 -30.92
C SER A 1027 -15.08 1.85 -30.78
N TYR A 1028 -14.34 0.93 -30.16
CA TYR A 1028 -14.82 -0.42 -29.91
C TYR A 1028 -15.55 -0.47 -28.57
N ASP A 1029 -16.82 -0.11 -28.61
CA ASP A 1029 -17.80 -0.14 -27.51
C ASP A 1029 -18.12 -1.59 -27.07
N ALA A 1030 -17.07 -2.29 -26.65
CA ALA A 1030 -17.04 -3.74 -26.49
C ALA A 1030 -17.95 -4.21 -25.37
N ILE A 1031 -17.90 -3.49 -24.24
CA ILE A 1031 -18.51 -3.90 -22.98
C ILE A 1031 -20.02 -3.66 -23.03
N HIS A 1032 -20.48 -2.56 -23.65
CA HIS A 1032 -21.89 -2.36 -23.99
C HIS A 1032 -22.38 -3.49 -24.91
N GLU A 1033 -21.66 -3.82 -25.98
CA GLU A 1033 -22.00 -4.92 -26.89
C GLU A 1033 -21.91 -6.32 -26.27
N TRP A 1034 -21.19 -6.49 -25.17
CA TRP A 1034 -21.11 -7.73 -24.39
C TRP A 1034 -22.19 -7.81 -23.28
N ASN A 1035 -22.79 -6.67 -22.92
CA ASN A 1035 -23.90 -6.52 -21.97
C ASN A 1035 -25.26 -6.19 -22.64
N ALA A 1036 -25.35 -6.31 -23.98
CA ALA A 1036 -26.55 -6.14 -24.80
C ALA A 1036 -26.76 -7.30 -25.78
#